data_AF-A0A7W4K1H3-F1
#
_entry.id   AF-A0A7W4K1H3-F1
#
_cell.length_a   1.000
_cell.length_b   1.000
_cell.length_c   1.000
_cell.angle_alpha   90.00
_cell.angle_beta   90.00
_cell.angle_gamma   90.00
#
_symmetry.space_group_name_H-M   'P 1'
#
loop_
_entity.id
_entity.type
_entity.pdbx_description
1 polymer ?
#
loop_
_entity_poly.entity_id
_entity_poly.type
_entity_poly.pdbx_seq_one_letter_code
_entity_poly.pdbx_strand_id
1 'polypeptide(L)'
;MVLNCSLPPDGPPPPAPGWRRLLRHLPHVVGLCLMVAAIVVVQHEVRDLHWDDIRAALGTIPATTMMLGIGCTVLSYFILAFYDCLAVVQVGHRLSFRKAAFASFCSYVLSHNLGFAAISGAAVRFRLYGNWGVGAFDIAQIIAFCSATYLLGAGALIGAVLLLEPGAIPVIGAHLPHLVLAGIGLLLWAVVGGYILLGLWLTQVRICRWTIVLPRPPMAFAQMVVAAAEVAATAGIAYIFLPSGVGLGYGVFLAIYIASYTAGLVASVPGGLGVFDGAMMLALGAYLPPSQIVSTILVFRLFYYIIPLFLAGLMFAGHELFLRGDAALARKGAPRIPRRGPRDIRPSHVIRESEADFSVVVATGAVSICGALLIALTILDPASWSNAGGLHHLVGVAGDYLLSLIGVALIGLAVGLSQRVTLAWKLTLGLLVGAVALTLLRGASLAVPGILGLVAVLIAPFRSSYYRHARILSEPLSFRTGLSLVLLIGCVLVLVCSGPQDEVGGSWWEVMLFTSSHGIAQWVMGLAVLLGLVMIGRLVRPGRIAVRPWDTAGDAEYQALDHALDDLGPIPPTGLIPGEAGLALLPFVRTQTFLIGLGDPAGKSADCASAIWWLRDLAVQEGRQPAFWQVGASMLDVYNDLGLTSWPLVEETGDDRYLCCLPQSVQPVIAVMQTGGGVPAMRLDGA
;
A
#
# COMPACT_ATOMS: atom_id res chain seq x y z
N MET A 1 14.20 -47.25 -32.59
CA MET A 1 12.90 -46.83 -33.16
C MET A 1 12.70 -45.38 -32.74
N VAL A 2 13.02 -44.45 -33.64
CA VAL A 2 13.07 -43.01 -33.40
C VAL A 2 11.65 -42.46 -33.58
N LEU A 3 11.02 -41.98 -32.51
CA LEU A 3 9.72 -41.30 -32.57
C LEU A 3 9.96 -39.81 -32.83
N ASN A 4 9.68 -39.43 -34.06
CA ASN A 4 9.73 -38.09 -34.59
C ASN A 4 8.51 -37.31 -34.08
N CYS A 5 8.68 -36.48 -33.03
CA CYS A 5 7.66 -35.52 -32.59
C CYS A 5 7.99 -34.16 -33.20
N SER A 6 7.38 -33.87 -34.35
CA SER A 6 7.32 -32.52 -34.92
C SER A 6 6.50 -31.61 -34.01
N LEU A 7 7.11 -30.55 -33.49
CA LEU A 7 6.43 -29.46 -32.78
C LEU A 7 5.50 -28.70 -33.76
N PRO A 8 4.26 -28.36 -33.37
CA PRO A 8 3.39 -27.52 -34.20
C PRO A 8 3.88 -26.06 -34.19
N PRO A 9 3.56 -25.26 -35.21
CA PRO A 9 3.95 -23.85 -35.29
C PRO A 9 3.30 -23.03 -34.17
N ASP A 10 4.10 -22.27 -33.43
CA ASP A 10 3.70 -21.37 -32.35
C ASP A 10 2.81 -20.23 -32.88
N GLY A 11 1.49 -20.46 -32.89
CA GLY A 11 0.51 -19.38 -32.90
C GLY A 11 0.34 -18.79 -31.50
N PRO A 12 -0.02 -17.50 -31.36
CA PRO A 12 -0.32 -16.91 -30.06
C PRO A 12 -1.41 -17.73 -29.35
N PRO A 13 -1.31 -17.96 -28.03
CA PRO A 13 -2.28 -18.77 -27.31
C PRO A 13 -3.69 -18.17 -27.48
N PRO A 14 -4.73 -18.99 -27.70
CA PRO A 14 -6.09 -18.49 -27.85
C PRO A 14 -6.48 -17.68 -26.60
N PRO A 15 -7.18 -16.55 -26.75
CA PRO A 15 -7.60 -15.74 -25.62
C PRO A 15 -8.42 -16.62 -24.67
N ALA A 16 -8.01 -16.67 -23.39
CA ALA A 16 -8.70 -17.44 -22.38
C ALA A 16 -10.21 -17.07 -22.38
N PRO A 17 -11.11 -18.07 -22.28
CA PRO A 17 -12.55 -17.84 -22.43
C PRO A 17 -13.06 -16.84 -21.39
N GLY A 18 -13.99 -15.97 -21.78
CA GLY A 18 -14.42 -14.79 -21.00
C GLY A 18 -14.86 -15.07 -19.56
N TRP A 19 -15.37 -16.27 -19.28
CA TRP A 19 -15.76 -16.70 -17.92
C TRP A 19 -14.56 -16.85 -16.97
N ARG A 20 -13.35 -17.19 -17.46
CA ARG A 20 -12.12 -17.21 -16.64
C ARG A 20 -11.62 -15.80 -16.31
N ARG A 21 -11.90 -14.79 -17.15
CA ARG A 21 -11.67 -13.37 -16.81
C ARG A 21 -12.67 -12.89 -15.77
N LEU A 22 -13.95 -13.29 -15.88
CA LEU A 22 -14.99 -12.94 -14.91
C LEU A 22 -14.74 -13.58 -13.53
N LEU A 23 -14.32 -14.85 -13.49
CA LEU A 23 -13.93 -15.54 -12.25
C LEU A 23 -12.73 -14.90 -11.55
N ARG A 24 -11.84 -14.23 -12.30
CA ARG A 24 -10.70 -13.49 -11.75
C ARG A 24 -11.13 -12.21 -11.02
N HIS A 25 -12.30 -11.66 -11.37
CA HIS A 25 -12.89 -10.50 -10.71
C HIS A 25 -13.94 -10.88 -9.65
N LEU A 26 -14.38 -12.14 -9.61
CA LEU A 26 -15.34 -12.64 -8.63
C LEU A 26 -14.97 -12.32 -7.16
N PRO A 27 -13.70 -12.49 -6.71
CA PRO A 27 -13.35 -12.15 -5.33
C PRO A 27 -13.49 -10.65 -5.04
N HIS A 28 -13.19 -9.80 -6.04
CA HIS A 28 -13.33 -8.35 -5.92
C HIS A 28 -14.80 -7.90 -5.91
N VAL A 29 -15.65 -8.54 -6.73
CA VAL A 29 -17.09 -8.29 -6.76
C VAL A 29 -17.76 -8.77 -5.48
N VAL A 30 -17.41 -9.96 -4.99
CA VAL A 30 -17.92 -10.50 -3.71
C VAL A 30 -17.45 -9.62 -2.54
N GLY A 31 -16.18 -9.20 -2.52
CA GLY A 31 -15.66 -8.26 -1.52
C GLY A 31 -16.37 -6.90 -1.56
N LEU A 32 -16.66 -6.38 -2.75
CA LEU A 32 -17.43 -5.13 -2.93
C LEU A 32 -18.89 -5.29 -2.47
N CYS A 33 -19.55 -6.40 -2.80
CA CYS A 33 -20.92 -6.68 -2.36
C CYS A 33 -20.99 -6.85 -0.84
N LEU A 34 -20.03 -7.54 -0.23
CA LEU A 34 -19.94 -7.68 1.23
C LEU A 34 -19.65 -6.34 1.92
N MET A 35 -18.80 -5.49 1.33
CA MET A 35 -18.57 -4.13 1.80
C MET A 35 -19.84 -3.29 1.73
N VAL A 36 -20.55 -3.28 0.59
CA VAL A 36 -21.80 -2.52 0.43
C VAL A 36 -22.87 -3.01 1.40
N ALA A 37 -23.04 -4.33 1.56
CA ALA A 37 -23.95 -4.91 2.54
C ALA A 37 -23.57 -4.50 3.97
N ALA A 38 -22.28 -4.52 4.31
CA ALA A 38 -21.82 -4.13 5.62
C ALA A 38 -21.97 -2.63 5.90
N ILE A 39 -21.73 -1.77 4.91
CA ILE A 39 -22.00 -0.33 5.00
C ILE A 39 -23.49 -0.09 5.21
N VAL A 40 -24.37 -0.79 4.49
CA VAL A 40 -25.84 -0.68 4.67
C VAL A 40 -26.26 -1.12 6.06
N VAL A 41 -25.71 -2.20 6.61
CA VAL A 41 -26.01 -2.69 7.97
C VAL A 41 -25.52 -1.68 9.01
N VAL A 42 -24.27 -1.22 8.91
CA VAL A 42 -23.74 -0.20 9.84
C VAL A 42 -24.54 1.10 9.73
N GLN A 43 -24.91 1.53 8.52
CA GLN A 43 -25.69 2.75 8.31
C GLN A 43 -27.13 2.61 8.83
N HIS A 44 -27.74 1.42 8.76
CA HIS A 44 -29.06 1.16 9.34
C HIS A 44 -29.02 1.25 10.87
N GLU A 45 -27.97 0.73 11.49
CA GLU A 45 -27.83 0.65 12.95
C GLU A 45 -27.26 1.95 13.58
N VAL A 46 -26.46 2.72 12.85
CA VAL A 46 -25.88 4.00 13.32
C VAL A 46 -26.84 5.18 13.11
N ARG A 47 -27.95 5.00 12.38
CA ARG A 47 -28.90 6.09 12.07
C ARG A 47 -29.58 6.69 13.29
N ASP A 48 -29.73 5.92 14.36
CA ASP A 48 -30.40 6.34 15.60
C ASP A 48 -29.40 6.74 16.72
N LEU A 49 -28.09 6.76 16.42
CA LEU A 49 -27.01 7.04 17.36
C LEU A 49 -26.64 8.55 17.37
N HIS A 50 -26.79 9.19 18.53
CA HIS A 50 -26.38 10.59 18.72
C HIS A 50 -24.95 10.67 19.26
N TRP A 51 -24.17 11.65 18.79
CA TRP A 51 -22.76 11.83 19.18
C TRP A 51 -22.58 12.21 20.64
N ASP A 52 -23.56 12.90 21.23
CA ASP A 52 -23.58 13.18 22.66
C ASP A 52 -23.51 11.89 23.48
N ASP A 53 -24.13 10.80 23.01
CA ASP A 53 -24.09 9.50 23.66
C ASP A 53 -22.71 8.85 23.55
N ILE A 54 -22.03 8.98 22.40
CA ILE A 54 -20.67 8.45 22.20
C ILE A 54 -19.67 9.24 23.05
N ARG A 55 -19.78 10.57 23.08
CA ARG A 55 -18.90 11.45 23.87
C ARG A 55 -19.13 11.27 25.36
N ALA A 56 -20.38 11.15 25.81
CA ALA A 56 -20.72 10.83 27.19
C ALA A 56 -20.23 9.42 27.58
N ALA A 57 -20.39 8.43 26.69
CA ALA A 57 -19.89 7.08 26.92
C ALA A 57 -18.36 7.04 27.03
N LEU A 58 -17.63 7.75 26.16
CA LEU A 58 -16.17 7.84 26.24
C LEU A 58 -15.69 8.61 27.48
N GLY A 59 -16.41 9.67 27.86
CA GLY A 59 -16.11 10.48 29.05
C GLY A 59 -16.36 9.77 30.38
N THR A 60 -17.15 8.70 30.38
CA THR A 60 -17.45 7.89 31.58
C THR A 60 -16.51 6.69 31.75
N ILE A 61 -15.61 6.44 30.79
CA ILE A 61 -14.64 5.34 30.89
C ILE A 61 -13.64 5.61 32.01
N PRO A 62 -13.53 4.72 33.02
CA PRO A 62 -12.55 4.87 34.08
C PRO A 62 -11.11 4.86 33.54
N ALA A 63 -10.23 5.68 34.13
CA ALA A 63 -8.81 5.74 33.76
C ALA A 63 -8.10 4.38 33.90
N THR A 64 -8.52 3.56 34.86
CA THR A 64 -8.03 2.19 35.05
C THR A 64 -8.33 1.29 33.86
N THR A 65 -9.57 1.33 33.34
CA THR A 65 -9.99 0.63 32.12
C THR A 65 -9.16 1.07 30.92
N MET A 66 -8.90 2.38 30.81
CA MET A 66 -8.05 2.95 29.77
C MET A 66 -6.62 2.40 29.84
N MET A 67 -6.01 2.38 31.04
CA MET A 67 -4.67 1.83 31.24
C MET A 67 -4.60 0.33 30.96
N LEU A 68 -5.63 -0.44 31.33
CA LEU A 68 -5.71 -1.86 31.01
C LEU A 68 -5.81 -2.09 29.50
N GLY A 69 -6.61 -1.29 28.79
CA GLY A 69 -6.68 -1.32 27.32
C GLY A 69 -5.34 -1.01 26.65
N ILE A 70 -4.62 0.01 27.13
CA ILE A 70 -3.25 0.32 26.68
C ILE A 70 -2.32 -0.88 26.95
N GLY A 71 -2.34 -1.41 28.18
CA GLY A 71 -1.50 -2.54 28.57
C GLY A 71 -1.75 -3.78 27.71
N CYS A 72 -3.01 -4.08 27.42
CA CYS A 72 -3.41 -5.19 26.56
C CYS A 72 -2.96 -4.98 25.10
N THR A 73 -3.04 -3.74 24.61
CA THR A 73 -2.53 -3.37 23.28
C THR A 73 -1.02 -3.55 23.17
N VAL A 74 -0.27 -3.03 24.16
CA VAL A 74 1.19 -3.19 24.23
C VAL A 74 1.57 -4.66 24.32
N LEU A 75 0.86 -5.43 25.15
CA LEU A 75 1.08 -6.87 25.29
C LEU A 75 0.83 -7.59 23.96
N SER A 76 -0.25 -7.26 23.24
CA SER A 76 -0.56 -7.88 21.95
C SER A 76 0.55 -7.65 20.93
N TYR A 77 0.97 -6.40 20.72
CA TYR A 77 2.06 -6.08 19.80
C TYR A 77 3.42 -6.63 20.25
N PHE A 78 3.64 -6.75 21.56
CA PHE A 78 4.82 -7.40 22.11
C PHE A 78 4.85 -8.90 21.79
N ILE A 79 3.72 -9.61 21.95
CA ILE A 79 3.61 -11.02 21.57
C ILE A 79 3.79 -11.17 20.05
N LEU A 80 3.22 -10.25 19.27
CA LEU A 80 3.33 -10.23 17.82
C LEU A 80 4.78 -10.06 17.34
N ALA A 81 5.67 -9.42 18.12
CA ALA A 81 7.11 -9.40 17.84
C ALA A 81 7.74 -10.80 17.81
N PHE A 82 7.22 -11.75 18.59
CA PHE A 82 7.74 -13.12 18.61
C PHE A 82 7.41 -13.91 17.35
N TYR A 83 6.37 -13.55 16.58
CA TYR A 83 6.09 -14.21 15.31
C TYR A 83 7.31 -14.16 14.38
N ASP A 84 7.83 -12.95 14.16
CA ASP A 84 8.98 -12.70 13.32
C ASP A 84 10.29 -13.20 13.98
N CYS A 85 10.42 -13.13 15.31
CA CYS A 85 11.59 -13.68 15.99
C CYS A 85 11.71 -15.20 15.79
N LEU A 86 10.60 -15.93 15.95
CA LEU A 86 10.55 -17.37 15.71
C LEU A 86 10.81 -17.68 14.23
N ALA A 87 10.24 -16.88 13.32
CA ALA A 87 10.45 -17.05 11.88
C ALA A 87 11.92 -16.86 11.46
N VAL A 88 12.59 -15.83 11.97
CA VAL A 88 14.00 -15.55 11.68
C VAL A 88 14.90 -16.69 12.20
N VAL A 89 14.64 -17.17 13.42
CA VAL A 89 15.37 -18.32 13.99
C VAL A 89 15.12 -19.59 13.17
N GLN A 90 13.89 -19.81 12.70
CA GLN A 90 13.53 -20.97 11.89
C GLN A 90 14.29 -20.99 10.55
N VAL A 91 14.44 -19.85 9.90
CA VAL A 91 15.15 -19.73 8.61
C VAL A 91 16.68 -19.77 8.79
N GLY A 92 17.17 -19.74 10.04
CA GLY A 92 18.59 -19.90 10.37
C GLY A 92 19.38 -18.59 10.44
N HIS A 93 18.71 -17.44 10.38
CA HIS A 93 19.33 -16.13 10.55
C HIS A 93 19.38 -15.72 12.03
N ARG A 94 20.37 -14.90 12.38
CA ARG A 94 20.49 -14.30 13.73
C ARG A 94 20.31 -12.80 13.65
N LEU A 95 19.08 -12.33 13.86
CA LEU A 95 18.79 -10.90 14.03
C LEU A 95 18.57 -10.60 15.51
N SER A 96 18.93 -9.39 15.92
CA SER A 96 18.63 -8.93 17.28
C SER A 96 17.11 -8.78 17.45
N PHE A 97 16.61 -9.09 18.65
CA PHE A 97 15.17 -8.99 18.97
C PHE A 97 14.59 -7.61 18.60
N ARG A 98 15.35 -6.53 18.82
CA ARG A 98 14.91 -5.16 18.49
C ARG A 98 14.61 -4.98 17.00
N LYS A 99 15.43 -5.56 16.11
CA LYS A 99 15.24 -5.49 14.67
C LYS A 99 14.00 -6.28 14.23
N ALA A 100 13.86 -7.51 14.73
CA ALA A 100 12.69 -8.34 14.45
C ALA A 100 11.39 -7.73 15.01
N ALA A 101 11.42 -7.18 16.22
CA ALA A 101 10.27 -6.49 16.83
C ALA A 101 9.86 -5.24 16.03
N PHE A 102 10.82 -4.41 15.62
CA PHE A 102 10.55 -3.26 14.77
C PHE A 102 9.94 -3.66 13.43
N ALA A 103 10.52 -4.66 12.76
CA ALA A 103 10.01 -5.15 11.48
C ALA A 103 8.61 -5.77 11.61
N SER A 104 8.39 -6.58 12.64
CA SER A 104 7.08 -7.16 12.96
C SER A 104 6.05 -6.08 13.19
N PHE A 105 6.34 -5.13 14.10
CA PHE A 105 5.42 -4.04 14.44
C PHE A 105 5.00 -3.24 13.21
N CYS A 106 5.96 -2.70 12.44
CA CYS A 106 5.65 -1.94 11.23
C CYS A 106 4.89 -2.77 10.19
N SER A 107 5.25 -4.04 10.02
CA SER A 107 4.62 -4.93 9.04
C SER A 107 3.17 -5.25 9.39
N TYR A 108 2.90 -5.65 10.63
CA TYR A 108 1.55 -6.04 11.06
C TYR A 108 0.62 -4.84 11.19
N VAL A 109 1.08 -3.71 11.73
CA VAL A 109 0.27 -2.49 11.81
C VAL A 109 -0.27 -2.10 10.43
N LEU A 110 0.57 -2.19 9.39
CA LEU A 110 0.16 -1.90 8.02
C LEU A 110 -0.73 -2.98 7.42
N SER A 111 -0.43 -4.25 7.70
CA SER A 111 -1.23 -5.38 7.26
C SER A 111 -2.68 -5.29 7.76
N HIS A 112 -2.86 -4.89 9.01
CA HIS A 112 -4.18 -4.74 9.63
C HIS A 112 -4.97 -3.55 9.08
N ASN A 113 -4.31 -2.45 8.68
CA ASN A 113 -5.01 -1.23 8.26
C ASN A 113 -5.33 -1.17 6.75
N LEU A 114 -4.46 -1.68 5.88
CA LEU A 114 -4.51 -1.36 4.44
C LEU A 114 -5.23 -2.39 3.56
N GLY A 115 -5.66 -3.52 4.13
CA GLY A 115 -6.18 -4.64 3.33
C GLY A 115 -5.07 -5.31 2.52
N PHE A 116 -5.41 -6.44 1.87
CA PHE A 116 -4.43 -7.30 1.19
C PHE A 116 -3.18 -7.54 2.05
N ALA A 117 -3.40 -7.94 3.31
CA ALA A 117 -2.37 -8.09 4.36
C ALA A 117 -1.12 -8.84 3.90
N ALA A 118 -1.29 -9.82 3.00
CA ALA A 118 -0.21 -10.59 2.39
C ALA A 118 0.77 -9.73 1.56
N ILE A 119 0.34 -8.62 0.96
CA ILE A 119 1.14 -7.75 0.10
C ILE A 119 1.74 -6.59 0.91
N SER A 120 0.91 -5.90 1.70
CA SER A 120 1.33 -4.71 2.45
C SER A 120 2.35 -5.04 3.54
N GLY A 121 2.11 -6.10 4.33
CA GLY A 121 3.06 -6.56 5.35
C GLY A 121 4.35 -7.16 4.76
N ALA A 122 4.24 -7.91 3.67
CA ALA A 122 5.39 -8.53 3.00
C ALA A 122 6.39 -7.47 2.52
N ALA A 123 5.92 -6.39 1.89
CA ALA A 123 6.79 -5.32 1.38
C ALA A 123 7.70 -4.74 2.48
N VAL A 124 7.16 -4.53 3.70
CA VAL A 124 7.93 -4.03 4.84
C VAL A 124 9.04 -5.00 5.25
N ARG A 125 8.72 -6.29 5.30
CA ARG A 125 9.68 -7.35 5.65
C ARG A 125 10.77 -7.48 4.59
N PHE A 126 10.41 -7.45 3.30
CA PHE A 126 11.38 -7.42 2.20
C PHE A 126 12.35 -6.25 2.31
N ARG A 127 11.88 -5.08 2.70
CA ARG A 127 12.73 -3.90 2.89
C ARG A 127 13.63 -4.02 4.12
N LEU A 128 13.05 -4.20 5.30
CA LEU A 128 13.81 -4.14 6.55
C LEU A 128 14.79 -5.30 6.66
N TYR A 129 14.35 -6.52 6.34
CA TYR A 129 15.24 -7.67 6.35
C TYR A 129 16.24 -7.64 5.19
N GLY A 130 15.85 -7.16 4.00
CA GLY A 130 16.77 -6.94 2.89
C GLY A 130 17.90 -5.95 3.24
N ASN A 131 17.56 -4.83 3.89
CA ASN A 131 18.53 -3.84 4.38
C ASN A 131 19.46 -4.39 5.46
N TRP A 132 19.04 -5.44 6.16
CA TRP A 132 19.86 -6.14 7.16
C TRP A 132 20.56 -7.39 6.60
N GLY A 133 20.56 -7.58 5.27
CA GLY A 133 21.32 -8.62 4.58
C GLY A 133 20.63 -9.99 4.48
N VAL A 134 19.32 -10.08 4.75
CA VAL A 134 18.55 -11.31 4.58
C VAL A 134 18.15 -11.49 3.11
N GLY A 135 18.39 -12.67 2.54
CA GLY A 135 18.05 -12.95 1.14
C GLY A 135 16.54 -12.98 0.87
N ALA A 136 16.11 -12.62 -0.33
CA ALA A 136 14.68 -12.54 -0.69
C ALA A 136 13.90 -13.86 -0.46
N PHE A 137 14.52 -15.01 -0.75
CA PHE A 137 13.89 -16.31 -0.52
C PHE A 137 13.68 -16.60 0.97
N ASP A 138 14.64 -16.21 1.82
CA ASP A 138 14.55 -16.36 3.27
C ASP A 138 13.45 -15.45 3.85
N ILE A 139 13.31 -14.24 3.31
CA ILE A 139 12.23 -13.33 3.69
C ILE A 139 10.86 -13.92 3.30
N ALA A 140 10.74 -14.53 2.12
CA ALA A 140 9.53 -15.21 1.71
C ALA A 140 9.19 -16.37 2.67
N GLN A 141 10.19 -17.14 3.12
CA GLN A 141 10.01 -18.17 4.14
C GLN A 141 9.57 -17.58 5.49
N ILE A 142 10.12 -16.44 5.91
CA ILE A 142 9.69 -15.73 7.12
C ILE A 142 8.20 -15.36 7.02
N ILE A 143 7.77 -14.78 5.89
CA ILE A 143 6.37 -14.38 5.67
C ILE A 143 5.44 -15.60 5.69
N ALA A 144 5.83 -16.68 5.01
CA ALA A 144 5.07 -17.93 4.99
C ALA A 144 4.95 -18.54 6.39
N PHE A 145 6.05 -18.54 7.15
CA PHE A 145 6.07 -19.00 8.54
C PHE A 145 5.14 -18.18 9.42
N CYS A 146 5.20 -16.84 9.36
CA CYS A 146 4.31 -15.96 10.13
C CYS A 146 2.83 -16.17 9.78
N SER A 147 2.52 -16.38 8.49
CA SER A 147 1.16 -16.68 8.04
C SER A 147 0.66 -18.02 8.60
N ALA A 148 1.52 -19.06 8.57
CA ALA A 148 1.22 -20.35 9.17
C ALA A 148 1.04 -20.26 10.69
N THR A 149 1.87 -19.47 11.38
CA THR A 149 1.75 -19.19 12.83
C THR A 149 0.35 -18.68 13.18
N TYR A 150 -0.15 -17.69 12.44
CA TYR A 150 -1.51 -17.17 12.62
C TYR A 150 -2.58 -18.25 12.40
N LEU A 151 -2.51 -19.01 11.31
CA LEU A 151 -3.46 -20.10 10.99
C LEU A 151 -3.50 -21.18 12.08
N LEU A 152 -2.34 -21.54 12.65
CA LEU A 152 -2.24 -22.52 13.72
C LEU A 152 -2.88 -22.01 15.03
N GLY A 153 -2.61 -20.76 15.41
CA GLY A 153 -3.23 -20.15 16.58
C GLY A 153 -4.74 -19.99 16.43
N ALA A 154 -5.19 -19.49 15.28
CA ALA A 154 -6.60 -19.36 14.95
C ALA A 154 -7.30 -20.74 14.95
N GLY A 155 -6.71 -21.74 14.30
CA GLY A 155 -7.23 -23.11 14.29
C GLY A 155 -7.33 -23.72 15.69
N ALA A 156 -6.31 -23.52 16.54
CA ALA A 156 -6.31 -24.00 17.92
C ALA A 156 -7.39 -23.32 18.78
N LEU A 157 -7.55 -22.00 18.67
CA LEU A 157 -8.56 -21.26 19.43
C LEU A 157 -9.98 -21.55 18.94
N ILE A 158 -10.23 -21.53 17.62
CA ILE A 158 -11.52 -21.90 17.04
C ILE A 158 -11.87 -23.34 17.44
N GLY A 159 -10.90 -24.26 17.31
CA GLY A 159 -11.09 -25.65 17.71
C GLY A 159 -11.43 -25.80 19.19
N ALA A 160 -10.74 -25.05 20.07
CA ALA A 160 -11.03 -25.06 21.51
C ALA A 160 -12.41 -24.51 21.83
N VAL A 161 -12.79 -23.38 21.23
CA VAL A 161 -14.12 -22.76 21.40
C VAL A 161 -15.24 -23.72 20.96
N LEU A 162 -15.10 -24.34 19.78
CA LEU A 162 -16.11 -25.27 19.26
C LEU A 162 -16.26 -26.54 20.12
N LEU A 163 -15.21 -26.95 20.84
CA LEU A 163 -15.24 -28.10 21.73
C LEU A 163 -15.75 -27.76 23.14
N LEU A 164 -15.37 -26.60 23.67
CA LEU A 164 -15.65 -26.21 25.05
C LEU A 164 -17.00 -25.49 25.19
N GLU A 165 -17.34 -24.63 24.24
CA GLU A 165 -18.55 -23.80 24.27
C GLU A 165 -19.25 -23.75 22.89
N PRO A 166 -19.72 -24.88 22.34
CA PRO A 166 -20.34 -24.93 21.00
C PRO A 166 -21.59 -24.06 20.85
N GLY A 167 -22.25 -23.69 21.96
CA GLY A 167 -23.41 -22.78 21.99
C GLY A 167 -23.06 -21.30 21.99
N ALA A 168 -21.79 -20.91 22.15
CA ALA A 168 -21.37 -19.51 22.23
C ALA A 168 -21.43 -18.74 20.91
N ILE A 169 -21.64 -19.42 19.77
CA ILE A 169 -21.77 -18.79 18.44
C ILE A 169 -23.27 -18.62 18.13
N PRO A 170 -23.86 -17.42 18.30
CA PRO A 170 -25.32 -17.25 18.37
C PRO A 170 -26.07 -17.60 17.08
N VAL A 171 -25.39 -17.58 15.92
CA VAL A 171 -26.01 -17.78 14.60
C VAL A 171 -25.77 -19.19 14.03
N ILE A 172 -24.58 -19.75 14.26
CA ILE A 172 -24.20 -21.07 13.72
C ILE A 172 -24.55 -22.17 14.73
N GLY A 173 -24.34 -21.91 16.03
CA GLY A 173 -24.64 -22.84 17.12
C GLY A 173 -26.13 -23.13 17.29
N ALA A 174 -27.00 -22.22 16.85
CA ALA A 174 -28.45 -22.38 16.92
C ALA A 174 -29.03 -23.25 15.80
N HIS A 175 -28.29 -23.50 14.71
CA HIS A 175 -28.79 -24.20 13.52
C HIS A 175 -28.01 -25.48 13.20
N LEU A 176 -26.77 -25.62 13.67
CA LEU A 176 -25.99 -26.85 13.52
C LEU A 176 -26.06 -27.73 14.79
N PRO A 177 -26.18 -29.06 14.64
CA PRO A 177 -26.05 -29.98 15.76
C PRO A 177 -24.69 -29.83 16.45
N HIS A 178 -24.66 -29.84 17.78
CA HIS A 178 -23.42 -29.75 18.58
C HIS A 178 -22.36 -30.78 18.16
N LEU A 179 -22.79 -31.96 17.71
CA LEU A 179 -21.89 -33.01 17.21
C LEU A 179 -21.08 -32.57 15.98
N VAL A 180 -21.69 -31.79 15.08
CA VAL A 180 -21.00 -31.29 13.88
C VAL A 180 -19.97 -30.23 14.26
N LEU A 181 -20.32 -29.32 15.18
CA LEU A 181 -19.42 -28.29 15.69
C LEU A 181 -18.23 -28.91 16.43
N ALA A 182 -18.48 -29.89 17.30
CA ALA A 182 -17.43 -30.64 17.99
C ALA A 182 -16.55 -31.43 17.00
N GLY A 183 -17.14 -32.02 15.95
CA GLY A 183 -16.40 -32.69 14.89
C GLY A 183 -15.46 -31.76 14.12
N ILE A 184 -15.92 -30.55 13.79
CA ILE A 184 -15.07 -29.50 13.17
C ILE A 184 -13.96 -29.07 14.14
N GLY A 185 -14.29 -28.86 15.42
CA GLY A 185 -13.30 -28.48 16.43
C GLY A 185 -12.20 -29.54 16.61
N LEU A 186 -12.58 -30.82 16.62
CA LEU A 186 -11.65 -31.95 16.68
C LEU A 186 -10.79 -32.03 15.42
N LEU A 187 -11.38 -31.82 14.23
CA LEU A 187 -10.65 -31.78 12.96
C LEU A 187 -9.59 -30.67 12.95
N LEU A 188 -9.92 -29.47 13.43
CA LEU A 188 -8.96 -28.36 13.53
C LEU A 188 -7.80 -28.71 14.47
N TRP A 189 -8.08 -29.28 15.64
CA TRP A 189 -7.04 -29.76 16.54
C TRP A 189 -6.20 -30.90 15.96
N ALA A 190 -6.81 -31.78 15.16
CA ALA A 190 -6.09 -32.83 14.44
C ALA A 190 -5.14 -32.25 13.38
N VAL A 191 -5.55 -31.19 12.67
CA VAL A 191 -4.68 -30.47 11.71
C VAL A 191 -3.51 -29.77 12.44
N VAL A 192 -3.78 -29.07 13.54
CA VAL A 192 -2.75 -28.40 14.36
C VAL A 192 -1.77 -29.43 14.93
N GLY A 193 -2.28 -30.50 15.54
CA GLY A 193 -1.48 -31.60 16.07
C GLY A 193 -0.68 -32.32 14.98
N GLY A 194 -1.30 -32.55 13.82
CA GLY A 194 -0.68 -33.12 12.64
C GLY A 194 0.51 -32.28 12.17
N TYR A 195 0.37 -30.96 12.07
CA TYR A 195 1.46 -30.05 11.72
C TYR A 195 2.61 -30.11 12.73
N ILE A 196 2.32 -30.08 14.04
CA ILE A 196 3.34 -30.15 15.09
C ILE A 196 4.09 -31.47 15.04
N LEU A 197 3.38 -32.59 14.85
CA LEU A 197 3.96 -33.93 14.78
C LEU A 197 4.69 -34.19 13.47
N LEU A 198 4.30 -33.54 12.37
CA LEU A 198 4.97 -33.67 11.07
C LEU A 198 6.45 -33.30 11.15
N GLY A 199 6.80 -32.33 12.00
CA GLY A 199 8.18 -31.94 12.28
C GLY A 199 9.05 -33.02 12.94
N LEU A 200 8.48 -34.14 13.40
CA LEU A 200 9.23 -35.32 13.86
C LEU A 200 9.73 -36.18 12.68
N TRP A 201 9.03 -36.18 11.55
CA TRP A 201 9.25 -37.10 10.43
C TRP A 201 9.85 -36.39 9.21
N LEU A 202 9.55 -35.11 9.04
CA LEU A 202 9.97 -34.29 7.91
C LEU A 202 10.72 -33.06 8.42
N THR A 203 12.03 -33.03 8.21
CA THR A 203 12.88 -31.89 8.58
C THR A 203 13.04 -30.89 7.43
N GLN A 204 13.07 -31.37 6.18
CA GLN A 204 13.25 -30.56 4.99
C GLN A 204 12.43 -31.11 3.83
N VAL A 205 11.81 -30.21 3.06
CA VAL A 205 11.11 -30.54 1.82
C VAL A 205 11.77 -29.76 0.68
N ARG A 206 12.30 -30.48 -0.32
CA ARG A 206 12.89 -29.87 -1.51
C ARG A 206 11.83 -29.78 -2.61
N ILE A 207 11.45 -28.56 -2.97
CA ILE A 207 10.53 -28.27 -4.09
C ILE A 207 11.37 -27.63 -5.21
N CYS A 208 11.66 -28.41 -6.25
CA CYS A 208 12.56 -28.03 -7.35
C CYS A 208 13.95 -27.58 -6.85
N ARG A 209 14.30 -26.28 -7.03
CA ARG A 209 15.56 -25.69 -6.59
C ARG A 209 15.54 -25.19 -5.14
N TRP A 210 14.38 -25.21 -4.48
CA TRP A 210 14.14 -24.58 -3.19
C TRP A 210 14.06 -25.61 -2.08
N THR A 211 14.69 -25.36 -0.93
CA THR A 211 14.63 -26.21 0.25
C THR A 211 13.89 -25.49 1.36
N ILE A 212 12.70 -26.00 1.72
CA ILE A 212 11.88 -25.46 2.81
C ILE A 212 12.14 -26.30 4.06
N VAL A 213 12.57 -25.65 5.14
CA VAL A 213 12.84 -26.31 6.42
C VAL A 213 11.56 -26.28 7.27
N LEU A 214 11.03 -27.45 7.61
CA LEU A 214 9.86 -27.53 8.48
C LEU A 214 10.28 -27.25 9.94
N PRO A 215 9.40 -26.61 10.75
CA PRO A 215 9.70 -26.38 12.15
C PRO A 215 9.73 -27.68 12.92
N ARG A 216 10.71 -27.80 13.81
CA ARG A 216 10.75 -28.88 14.80
C ARG A 216 9.54 -28.73 15.73
N PRO A 217 9.02 -29.82 16.33
CA PRO A 217 7.86 -29.78 17.21
C PRO A 217 7.89 -28.71 18.30
N PRO A 218 8.99 -28.44 19.03
CA PRO A 218 9.02 -27.36 20.02
C PRO A 218 8.82 -25.97 19.40
N MET A 219 9.35 -25.74 18.19
CA MET A 219 9.13 -24.50 17.45
C MET A 219 7.69 -24.38 16.97
N ALA A 220 7.12 -25.46 16.42
CA ALA A 220 5.72 -25.49 15.99
C ALA A 220 4.73 -25.29 17.15
N PHE A 221 5.03 -25.88 18.32
CA PHE A 221 4.27 -25.64 19.54
C PHE A 221 4.39 -24.19 20.00
N ALA A 222 5.60 -23.61 19.97
CA ALA A 222 5.80 -22.19 20.28
C ALA A 222 5.02 -21.28 19.31
N GLN A 223 4.97 -21.60 18.00
CA GLN A 223 4.14 -20.87 17.02
C GLN A 223 2.67 -20.86 17.46
N MET A 224 2.12 -22.02 17.77
CA MET A 224 0.72 -22.16 18.19
C MET A 224 0.44 -21.35 19.47
N VAL A 225 1.29 -21.47 20.50
CA VAL A 225 1.09 -20.80 21.78
C VAL A 225 1.20 -19.28 21.64
N VAL A 226 2.23 -18.79 20.93
CA VAL A 226 2.42 -17.35 20.69
C VAL A 226 1.24 -16.79 19.90
N ALA A 227 0.76 -17.51 18.89
CA ALA A 227 -0.38 -17.06 18.10
C ALA A 227 -1.68 -17.04 18.89
N ALA A 228 -1.96 -18.09 19.67
CA ALA A 228 -3.14 -18.14 20.51
C ALA A 228 -3.12 -17.04 21.59
N ALA A 229 -1.96 -16.79 22.20
CA ALA A 229 -1.79 -15.73 23.20
C ALA A 229 -1.98 -14.33 22.59
N GLU A 230 -1.53 -14.10 21.36
CA GLU A 230 -1.70 -12.82 20.66
C GLU A 230 -3.16 -12.54 20.32
N VAL A 231 -3.88 -13.53 19.78
CA VAL A 231 -5.30 -13.37 19.46
C VAL A 231 -6.12 -13.16 20.74
N ALA A 232 -5.79 -13.88 21.81
CA ALA A 232 -6.40 -13.68 23.12
C ALA A 232 -6.13 -12.26 23.65
N ALA A 233 -4.88 -11.79 23.63
CA ALA A 233 -4.55 -10.42 24.04
C ALA A 233 -5.31 -9.39 23.19
N THR A 234 -5.38 -9.56 21.88
CA THR A 234 -6.13 -8.66 20.99
C THR A 234 -7.62 -8.61 21.35
N ALA A 235 -8.26 -9.75 21.56
CA ALA A 235 -9.66 -9.81 22.00
C ALA A 235 -9.85 -9.13 23.37
N GLY A 236 -8.86 -9.25 24.26
CA GLY A 236 -8.85 -8.60 25.57
C GLY A 236 -9.01 -7.08 25.49
N ILE A 237 -8.45 -6.44 24.47
CA ILE A 237 -8.56 -4.99 24.26
C ILE A 237 -10.03 -4.59 24.18
N ALA A 238 -10.82 -5.23 23.31
CA ALA A 238 -12.23 -4.92 23.17
C ALA A 238 -13.05 -5.35 24.41
N TYR A 239 -12.75 -6.52 24.98
CA TYR A 239 -13.43 -7.04 26.17
C TYR A 239 -13.36 -6.10 27.38
N ILE A 240 -12.21 -5.45 27.60
CA ILE A 240 -12.02 -4.52 28.73
C ILE A 240 -12.96 -3.30 28.64
N PHE A 241 -13.35 -2.90 27.43
CA PHE A 241 -14.27 -1.78 27.20
C PHE A 241 -15.74 -2.20 27.10
N LEU A 242 -16.07 -3.48 27.33
CA LEU A 242 -17.46 -3.87 27.52
C LEU A 242 -17.97 -3.36 28.88
N PRO A 243 -19.24 -2.93 28.96
CA PRO A 243 -19.87 -2.57 30.23
C PRO A 243 -19.80 -3.71 31.26
N SER A 244 -19.56 -3.38 32.52
CA SER A 244 -19.63 -4.37 33.61
C SER A 244 -21.09 -4.79 33.85
N GLY A 245 -21.37 -6.09 33.86
CA GLY A 245 -22.70 -6.64 34.19
C GLY A 245 -23.44 -7.37 33.07
N VAL A 246 -22.83 -7.52 31.89
CA VAL A 246 -23.44 -8.13 30.69
C VAL A 246 -23.59 -9.67 30.81
N GLY A 247 -22.99 -10.29 31.83
CA GLY A 247 -22.99 -11.75 32.00
C GLY A 247 -22.20 -12.51 30.92
N LEU A 248 -21.51 -11.78 30.03
CA LEU A 248 -20.72 -12.33 28.94
C LEU A 248 -19.29 -12.57 29.43
N GLY A 249 -18.93 -13.84 29.59
CA GLY A 249 -17.57 -14.23 29.97
C GLY A 249 -16.56 -13.98 28.85
N TYR A 250 -15.29 -13.85 29.22
CA TYR A 250 -14.20 -13.63 28.26
C TYR A 250 -14.07 -14.75 27.21
N GLY A 251 -14.34 -16.01 27.57
CA GLY A 251 -14.32 -17.14 26.62
C GLY A 251 -15.32 -16.97 25.47
N VAL A 252 -16.57 -16.64 25.80
CA VAL A 252 -17.62 -16.31 24.83
C VAL A 252 -17.23 -15.08 24.00
N PHE A 253 -16.68 -14.04 24.62
CA PHE A 253 -16.22 -12.87 23.87
C PHE A 253 -15.11 -13.24 22.88
N LEU A 254 -14.13 -14.03 23.30
CA LEU A 254 -13.03 -14.49 22.47
C LEU A 254 -13.55 -15.28 21.26
N ALA A 255 -14.54 -16.15 21.46
CA ALA A 255 -15.22 -16.87 20.39
C ALA A 255 -15.85 -15.92 19.36
N ILE A 256 -16.61 -14.94 19.84
CA ILE A 256 -17.26 -13.93 18.99
C ILE A 256 -16.23 -13.08 18.24
N TYR A 257 -15.16 -12.67 18.92
CA TYR A 257 -14.08 -11.91 18.33
C TYR A 257 -13.40 -12.68 17.20
N ILE A 258 -13.03 -13.95 17.44
CA ILE A 258 -12.37 -14.79 16.44
C ILE A 258 -13.27 -15.02 15.23
N ALA A 259 -14.56 -15.31 15.45
CA ALA A 259 -15.51 -15.48 14.36
C ALA A 259 -15.63 -14.20 13.52
N SER A 260 -15.77 -13.05 14.16
CA SER A 260 -15.86 -11.74 13.50
C SER A 260 -14.57 -11.38 12.74
N TYR A 261 -13.40 -11.61 13.36
CA TYR A 261 -12.10 -11.33 12.75
C TYR A 261 -11.83 -12.23 11.54
N THR A 262 -12.16 -13.52 11.64
CA THR A 262 -12.04 -14.47 10.53
C THR A 262 -12.95 -14.08 9.37
N ALA A 263 -14.19 -13.66 9.64
CA ALA A 263 -15.10 -13.16 8.61
C ALA A 263 -14.53 -11.92 7.89
N GLY A 264 -13.95 -10.98 8.65
CA GLY A 264 -13.26 -9.80 8.11
C GLY A 264 -12.07 -10.15 7.22
N LEU A 265 -11.25 -11.14 7.63
CA LEU A 265 -10.12 -11.62 6.83
C LEU A 265 -10.55 -12.29 5.52
N VAL A 266 -11.56 -13.17 5.58
CA VAL A 266 -12.09 -13.87 4.39
C VAL A 266 -12.65 -12.88 3.38
N ALA A 267 -13.29 -11.80 3.85
CA ALA A 267 -13.82 -10.74 2.99
C ALA A 267 -12.71 -9.94 2.27
N SER A 268 -11.44 -10.03 2.71
CA SER A 268 -10.30 -9.30 2.13
C SER A 268 -10.51 -7.78 2.05
N VAL A 269 -11.38 -7.25 2.91
CA VAL A 269 -11.72 -5.83 2.99
C VAL A 269 -10.63 -5.09 3.78
N PRO A 270 -10.15 -3.91 3.33
CA PRO A 270 -9.23 -3.08 4.10
C PRO A 270 -9.73 -2.79 5.52
N GLY A 271 -8.90 -3.09 6.53
CA GLY A 271 -9.26 -2.92 7.94
C GLY A 271 -10.37 -3.85 8.45
N GLY A 272 -10.82 -4.81 7.63
CA GLY A 272 -12.04 -5.58 7.89
C GLY A 272 -13.28 -4.70 8.06
N LEU A 273 -13.24 -3.45 7.57
CA LEU A 273 -14.27 -2.44 7.78
C LEU A 273 -15.62 -2.95 7.31
N GLY A 274 -16.63 -2.78 8.15
CA GLY A 274 -17.98 -3.25 7.91
C GLY A 274 -18.18 -4.74 8.21
N VAL A 275 -17.37 -5.66 7.66
CA VAL A 275 -17.63 -7.11 7.84
C VAL A 275 -17.31 -7.57 9.26
N PHE A 276 -16.15 -7.16 9.80
CA PHE A 276 -15.82 -7.41 11.20
C PHE A 276 -16.83 -6.72 12.13
N ASP A 277 -17.16 -5.47 11.83
CA ASP A 277 -18.03 -4.65 12.67
C ASP A 277 -19.46 -5.23 12.70
N GLY A 278 -20.00 -5.57 11.53
CA GLY A 278 -21.31 -6.18 11.38
C GLY A 278 -21.41 -7.57 12.01
N ALA A 279 -20.36 -8.39 11.90
CA ALA A 279 -20.30 -9.68 12.59
C ALA A 279 -20.29 -9.51 14.12
N MET A 280 -19.54 -8.53 14.63
CA MET A 280 -19.50 -8.20 16.06
C MET A 280 -20.85 -7.66 16.53
N MET A 281 -21.49 -6.76 15.77
CA MET A 281 -22.83 -6.22 16.07
C MET A 281 -23.89 -7.32 16.11
N LEU A 282 -23.89 -8.23 15.13
CA LEU A 282 -24.83 -9.33 15.09
C LEU A 282 -24.65 -10.28 16.29
N ALA A 283 -23.41 -10.59 16.66
CA ALA A 283 -23.12 -11.54 17.72
C ALA A 283 -23.29 -10.95 19.13
N LEU A 284 -22.91 -9.68 19.35
CA LEU A 284 -23.12 -8.99 20.63
C LEU A 284 -24.53 -8.44 20.79
N GLY A 285 -25.33 -8.31 19.72
CA GLY A 285 -26.67 -7.74 19.77
C GLY A 285 -27.65 -8.49 20.69
N ALA A 286 -27.38 -9.76 20.99
CA ALA A 286 -28.13 -10.53 21.99
C ALA A 286 -27.84 -10.10 23.45
N TYR A 287 -26.74 -9.39 23.69
CA TYR A 287 -26.23 -9.05 25.01
C TYR A 287 -26.21 -7.54 25.29
N LEU A 288 -26.02 -6.73 24.25
CA LEU A 288 -25.73 -5.30 24.35
C LEU A 288 -26.56 -4.51 23.34
N PRO A 289 -26.97 -3.27 23.69
CA PRO A 289 -27.58 -2.36 22.73
C PRO A 289 -26.56 -1.95 21.65
N PRO A 290 -27.00 -1.66 20.41
CA PRO A 290 -26.11 -1.33 19.29
C PRO A 290 -25.11 -0.20 19.59
N SER A 291 -25.53 0.82 20.34
CA SER A 291 -24.71 1.98 20.70
C SER A 291 -23.47 1.62 21.52
N GLN A 292 -23.60 0.68 22.45
CA GLN A 292 -22.48 0.22 23.28
C GLN A 292 -21.52 -0.64 22.46
N ILE A 293 -22.04 -1.49 21.56
CA ILE A 293 -21.21 -2.32 20.68
C ILE A 293 -20.39 -1.45 19.74
N VAL A 294 -21.01 -0.46 19.09
CA VAL A 294 -20.33 0.51 18.21
C VAL A 294 -19.26 1.27 18.99
N SER A 295 -19.55 1.72 20.20
CA SER A 295 -18.58 2.41 21.06
C SER A 295 -17.36 1.53 21.37
N THR A 296 -17.58 0.26 21.75
CA THR A 296 -16.49 -0.71 21.98
C THR A 296 -15.67 -0.93 20.71
N ILE A 297 -16.31 -1.11 19.55
CA ILE A 297 -15.62 -1.32 18.26
C ILE A 297 -14.75 -0.10 17.92
N LEU A 298 -15.25 1.12 18.10
CA LEU A 298 -14.50 2.35 17.81
C LEU A 298 -13.29 2.49 18.73
N VAL A 299 -13.45 2.23 20.03
CA VAL A 299 -12.33 2.23 20.99
C VAL A 299 -11.31 1.16 20.65
N PHE A 300 -11.75 -0.06 20.36
CA PHE A 300 -10.87 -1.14 19.90
C PHE A 300 -10.07 -0.75 18.65
N ARG A 301 -10.72 -0.14 17.65
CA ARG A 301 -10.05 0.35 16.44
C ARG A 301 -9.05 1.46 16.75
N LEU A 302 -9.38 2.38 17.65
CA LEU A 302 -8.45 3.42 18.08
C LEU A 302 -7.16 2.82 18.66
N PHE A 303 -7.30 1.85 19.57
CA PHE A 303 -6.18 1.23 20.27
C PHE A 303 -5.37 0.27 19.40
N TYR A 304 -6.01 -0.61 18.64
CA TYR A 304 -5.31 -1.67 17.91
C TYR A 304 -4.93 -1.28 16.47
N TYR A 305 -5.65 -0.35 15.84
CA TYR A 305 -5.42 0.01 14.43
C TYR A 305 -4.81 1.41 14.30
N ILE A 306 -5.46 2.43 14.86
CA ILE A 306 -5.16 3.84 14.55
C ILE A 306 -3.89 4.32 15.28
N ILE A 307 -3.85 4.22 16.62
CA ILE A 307 -2.68 4.67 17.41
C ILE A 307 -1.39 3.94 16.96
N PRO A 308 -1.39 2.61 16.80
CA PRO A 308 -0.21 1.89 16.33
C PRO A 308 0.22 2.29 14.92
N LEU A 309 -0.72 2.64 14.02
CA LEU A 309 -0.41 3.13 12.67
C LEU A 309 0.44 4.39 12.69
N PHE A 310 0.05 5.37 13.51
CA PHE A 310 0.83 6.59 13.68
C PHE A 310 2.19 6.32 14.31
N LEU A 311 2.23 5.46 15.32
CA LEU A 311 3.48 5.09 15.97
C LEU A 311 4.44 4.39 15.00
N ALA A 312 3.94 3.43 14.21
CA ALA A 312 4.71 2.73 13.18
C ALA A 312 5.21 3.71 12.11
N GLY A 313 4.36 4.62 11.65
CA GLY A 313 4.74 5.68 10.71
C GLY A 313 5.85 6.57 11.25
N LEU A 314 5.77 6.98 12.52
CA LEU A 314 6.79 7.81 13.18
C LEU A 314 8.11 7.05 13.38
N MET A 315 8.06 5.81 13.88
CA MET A 315 9.25 4.99 14.06
C MET A 315 9.94 4.73 12.72
N PHE A 316 9.15 4.49 11.67
CA PHE A 316 9.66 4.23 10.34
C PHE A 316 10.28 5.48 9.69
N ALA A 317 9.59 6.63 9.78
CA ALA A 317 10.14 7.91 9.35
C ALA A 317 11.43 8.23 10.10
N GLY A 318 11.43 8.04 11.43
CA GLY A 318 12.63 8.20 12.27
C GLY A 318 13.80 7.33 11.79
N HIS A 319 13.56 6.03 11.59
CA HIS A 319 14.58 5.10 11.10
C HIS A 319 15.20 5.55 9.77
N GLU A 320 14.37 6.03 8.85
CA GLU A 320 14.81 6.55 7.56
C GLU A 320 15.61 7.85 7.69
N LEU A 321 15.20 8.77 8.57
CA LEU A 321 15.96 9.99 8.86
C LEU A 321 17.34 9.66 9.47
N PHE A 322 17.43 8.67 10.35
CA PHE A 322 18.71 8.24 10.94
C PHE A 322 19.64 7.61 9.89
N LEU A 323 19.14 6.71 9.04
CA LEU A 323 19.93 6.11 7.95
C LEU A 323 20.50 7.17 6.99
N ARG A 324 19.67 8.18 6.63
CA ARG A 324 20.09 9.30 5.78
C ARG A 324 21.07 10.23 6.51
N GLY A 325 20.85 10.46 7.80
CA GLY A 325 21.72 11.25 8.67
C GLY A 325 23.12 10.65 8.78
N ASP A 326 23.21 9.35 9.04
CA ASP A 326 24.47 8.61 9.13
C ASP A 326 25.21 8.61 7.79
N ALA A 327 24.50 8.42 6.68
CA ALA A 327 25.09 8.53 5.34
C ALA A 327 25.60 9.95 5.02
N ALA A 328 24.90 10.99 5.48
CA ALA A 328 25.31 12.38 5.29
C ALA A 328 26.50 12.78 6.20
N LEU A 329 26.54 12.27 7.42
CA LEU A 329 27.65 12.45 8.36
C LEU A 329 28.89 11.69 7.90
N ALA A 330 28.73 10.46 7.41
CA ALA A 330 29.82 9.69 6.80
C ALA A 330 30.40 10.38 5.55
N ARG A 331 29.56 11.01 4.73
CA ARG A 331 30.02 11.84 3.58
C ARG A 331 30.76 13.11 4.00
N LYS A 332 30.43 13.69 5.16
CA LYS A 332 31.10 14.89 5.68
C LYS A 332 32.40 14.57 6.44
N GLY A 333 32.51 13.39 7.06
CA GLY A 333 33.66 12.98 7.86
C GLY A 333 34.74 12.20 7.10
N ALA A 334 34.46 11.72 5.88
CA ALA A 334 35.42 10.93 5.11
C ALA A 334 36.44 11.80 4.35
N PRO A 335 37.76 11.70 4.61
CA PRO A 335 38.76 12.29 3.73
C PRO A 335 38.68 11.65 2.33
N ARG A 336 38.73 12.48 1.27
CA ARG A 336 38.77 12.05 -0.14
C ARG A 336 40.06 11.27 -0.43
N ILE A 337 40.10 10.01 -0.06
CA ILE A 337 41.17 9.08 -0.43
C ILE A 337 40.58 8.11 -1.48
N PRO A 338 41.13 8.03 -2.70
CA PRO A 338 40.69 7.07 -3.70
C PRO A 338 41.08 5.66 -3.24
N ARG A 339 40.15 4.96 -2.57
CA ARG A 339 40.33 3.55 -2.21
C ARG A 339 40.04 2.66 -3.42
N ARG A 340 41.09 2.07 -4.00
CA ARG A 340 41.02 0.84 -4.80
C ARG A 340 40.90 -0.35 -3.84
N GLY A 341 39.71 -0.94 -3.76
CA GLY A 341 39.40 -2.14 -2.99
C GLY A 341 37.96 -2.61 -3.32
N PRO A 342 37.57 -3.86 -3.00
CA PRO A 342 36.23 -4.35 -3.25
C PRO A 342 35.25 -3.45 -2.49
N ARG A 343 34.38 -2.76 -3.22
CA ARG A 343 33.42 -1.81 -2.65
C ARG A 343 32.44 -2.59 -1.77
N ASP A 344 32.18 -2.06 -0.57
CA ASP A 344 31.01 -2.46 0.21
C ASP A 344 29.78 -2.44 -0.69
N ILE A 345 29.00 -3.51 -0.59
CA ILE A 345 27.77 -3.76 -1.31
C ILE A 345 26.93 -2.48 -1.30
N ARG A 346 26.80 -1.82 -2.46
CA ARG A 346 25.81 -0.77 -2.64
C ARG A 346 24.46 -1.40 -2.28
N PRO A 347 23.65 -0.83 -1.35
CA PRO A 347 22.29 -1.31 -1.18
C PRO A 347 21.62 -1.26 -2.56
N SER A 348 21.12 -2.40 -3.02
CA SER A 348 20.51 -2.57 -4.33
C SER A 348 19.46 -1.50 -4.60
N HIS A 349 19.27 -1.06 -5.85
CA HIS A 349 18.29 -0.02 -6.17
C HIS A 349 16.88 -0.46 -5.76
N VAL A 350 16.63 -1.78 -5.72
CA VAL A 350 15.44 -2.44 -5.13
C VAL A 350 15.09 -1.93 -3.72
N ILE A 351 16.10 -1.63 -2.89
CA ILE A 351 15.93 -1.07 -1.54
C ILE A 351 15.40 0.37 -1.60
N ARG A 352 15.87 1.17 -2.58
CA ARG A 352 15.45 2.56 -2.78
C ARG A 352 14.06 2.67 -3.41
N GLU A 353 13.68 1.70 -4.24
CA GLU A 353 12.32 1.61 -4.81
C GLU A 353 11.30 1.16 -3.76
N SER A 354 11.64 0.12 -2.99
CA SER A 354 10.88 -0.29 -1.80
C SER A 354 10.80 0.84 -0.77
N GLU A 355 11.83 1.71 -0.71
CA GLU A 355 11.84 2.88 0.15
C GLU A 355 10.74 3.88 -0.16
N ALA A 356 10.67 4.22 -1.44
CA ALA A 356 9.68 5.14 -1.96
C ALA A 356 8.29 4.49 -2.06
N ASP A 357 8.17 3.17 -2.25
CA ASP A 357 6.87 2.47 -2.36
C ASP A 357 6.19 2.45 -1.00
N PHE A 358 6.94 2.12 0.06
CA PHE A 358 6.44 2.11 1.41
C PHE A 358 5.99 3.49 1.88
N SER A 359 6.81 4.54 1.71
CA SER A 359 6.45 5.89 2.16
C SER A 359 5.20 6.40 1.45
N VAL A 360 5.05 6.05 0.17
CA VAL A 360 3.87 6.37 -0.64
C VAL A 360 2.64 5.60 -0.18
N VAL A 361 2.75 4.30 0.11
CA VAL A 361 1.63 3.49 0.60
C VAL A 361 1.16 3.97 1.98
N VAL A 362 2.09 4.24 2.91
CA VAL A 362 1.76 4.77 4.25
C VAL A 362 1.13 6.16 4.13
N ALA A 363 1.69 7.04 3.31
CA ALA A 363 1.14 8.37 3.07
C ALA A 363 -0.27 8.28 2.46
N THR A 364 -0.47 7.41 1.47
CA THR A 364 -1.77 7.17 0.82
C THR A 364 -2.83 6.71 1.84
N GLY A 365 -2.49 5.73 2.69
CA GLY A 365 -3.38 5.22 3.74
C GLY A 365 -3.69 6.27 4.79
N ALA A 366 -2.67 6.93 5.34
CA ALA A 366 -2.83 7.97 6.36
C ALA A 366 -3.67 9.15 5.86
N VAL A 367 -3.44 9.59 4.62
CA VAL A 367 -4.20 10.69 3.98
C VAL A 367 -5.65 10.27 3.72
N SER A 368 -5.90 9.03 3.30
CA SER A 368 -7.25 8.50 3.13
C SER A 368 -8.01 8.46 4.46
N ILE A 369 -7.36 8.02 5.53
CA ILE A 369 -7.93 8.01 6.88
C ILE A 369 -8.21 9.43 7.37
N CYS A 370 -7.30 10.38 7.15
CA CYS A 370 -7.54 11.80 7.46
C CYS A 370 -8.72 12.36 6.67
N GLY A 371 -8.84 12.01 5.38
CA GLY A 371 -9.98 12.42 4.56
C GLY A 371 -11.30 11.85 5.06
N ALA A 372 -11.33 10.55 5.40
CA ALA A 372 -12.49 9.89 5.99
C ALA A 372 -12.83 10.46 7.38
N LEU A 373 -11.82 10.77 8.20
CA LEU A 373 -11.99 11.41 9.49
C LEU A 373 -12.63 12.80 9.34
N LEU A 374 -12.19 13.62 8.39
CA LEU A 374 -12.80 14.93 8.14
C LEU A 374 -14.27 14.82 7.71
N ILE A 375 -14.60 13.85 6.86
CA ILE A 375 -15.99 13.58 6.47
C ILE A 375 -16.80 13.11 7.67
N ALA A 376 -16.27 12.15 8.44
CA ALA A 376 -16.91 11.65 9.65
C ALA A 376 -17.13 12.76 10.68
N LEU A 377 -16.17 13.67 10.86
CA LEU A 377 -16.29 14.82 11.76
C LEU A 377 -17.39 15.79 11.35
N THR A 378 -17.69 15.91 10.05
CA THR A 378 -18.81 16.73 9.57
C THR A 378 -20.16 16.06 9.76
N ILE A 379 -20.19 14.72 9.85
CA ILE A 379 -21.42 13.94 10.07
C ILE A 379 -21.72 13.77 11.56
N LEU A 380 -20.68 13.50 12.34
CA LEU A 380 -20.82 13.08 13.74
C LEU A 380 -20.99 14.27 14.69
N ASP A 381 -20.37 15.42 14.42
CA ASP A 381 -20.43 16.57 15.34
C ASP A 381 -20.92 17.85 14.63
N PRO A 382 -22.14 17.87 14.06
CA PRO A 382 -22.64 19.02 13.30
C PRO A 382 -23.00 20.20 14.22
N ALA A 383 -22.02 20.91 14.77
CA ALA A 383 -22.14 22.20 15.49
C ALA A 383 -20.74 22.58 16.07
N SER A 384 -20.38 23.79 16.50
CA SER A 384 -20.94 25.14 16.53
C SER A 384 -19.71 26.07 16.37
N TRP A 385 -19.71 27.01 15.43
CA TRP A 385 -18.58 27.94 15.21
C TRP A 385 -18.49 29.02 16.31
N SER A 386 -18.46 28.60 17.57
CA SER A 386 -18.55 29.44 18.76
C SER A 386 -17.33 30.33 18.98
N ASN A 387 -16.16 29.91 18.49
CA ASN A 387 -14.87 30.55 18.77
C ASN A 387 -14.37 31.48 17.64
N ALA A 388 -15.15 31.66 16.57
CA ALA A 388 -14.65 32.28 15.34
C ALA A 388 -14.50 33.83 15.36
N GLY A 389 -15.00 34.55 16.36
CA GLY A 389 -14.99 36.02 16.38
C GLY A 389 -15.63 36.65 15.13
N GLY A 390 -15.49 37.96 14.90
CA GLY A 390 -16.20 38.76 13.87
C GLY A 390 -16.23 38.27 12.40
N LEU A 391 -15.59 37.15 12.06
CA LEU A 391 -15.69 36.40 10.80
C LEU A 391 -16.85 35.36 10.77
N HIS A 392 -17.75 35.37 11.77
CA HIS A 392 -18.79 34.35 12.01
C HIS A 392 -19.68 33.97 10.81
N HIS A 393 -20.08 34.89 9.93
CA HIS A 393 -21.09 34.58 8.91
C HIS A 393 -20.52 33.86 7.67
N LEU A 394 -19.33 34.25 7.19
CA LEU A 394 -18.73 33.62 6.01
C LEU A 394 -18.09 32.27 6.36
N VAL A 395 -17.44 32.21 7.51
CA VAL A 395 -16.65 31.04 7.93
C VAL A 395 -17.55 29.97 8.55
N GLY A 396 -18.60 30.33 9.28
CA GLY A 396 -19.58 29.39 9.82
C GLY A 396 -20.44 28.71 8.75
N VAL A 397 -20.86 29.47 7.73
CA VAL A 397 -21.71 28.95 6.63
C VAL A 397 -20.92 28.04 5.68
N ALA A 398 -19.65 28.35 5.38
CA ALA A 398 -18.86 27.57 4.42
C ALA A 398 -18.01 26.48 5.07
N GLY A 399 -17.84 26.49 6.39
CA GLY A 399 -16.75 25.76 7.04
C GLY A 399 -16.91 24.24 7.07
N ASP A 400 -18.11 23.72 7.35
CA ASP A 400 -18.35 22.26 7.30
C ASP A 400 -18.38 21.73 5.85
N TYR A 401 -18.88 22.55 4.91
CA TYR A 401 -18.75 22.30 3.47
C TYR A 401 -17.30 22.22 3.02
N LEU A 402 -16.46 23.18 3.47
CA LEU A 402 -15.03 23.21 3.18
C LEU A 402 -14.32 21.99 3.77
N LEU A 403 -14.60 21.63 5.02
CA LEU A 403 -13.98 20.47 5.67
C LEU A 403 -14.31 19.15 4.96
N SER A 404 -15.59 18.98 4.60
CA SER A 404 -16.06 17.81 3.86
C SER A 404 -15.45 17.74 2.46
N LEU A 405 -15.38 18.88 1.75
CA LEU A 405 -14.75 18.97 0.43
C LEU A 405 -13.25 18.67 0.50
N ILE A 406 -12.56 19.18 1.53
CA ILE A 406 -11.15 18.86 1.80
C ILE A 406 -11.00 17.36 2.05
N GLY A 407 -11.89 16.75 2.83
CA GLY A 407 -11.89 15.31 3.09
C GLY A 407 -11.99 14.47 1.81
N VAL A 408 -12.95 14.80 0.92
CA VAL A 408 -13.11 14.16 -0.38
C VAL A 408 -11.90 14.39 -1.29
N ALA A 409 -11.36 15.60 -1.30
CA ALA A 409 -10.16 15.94 -2.07
C ALA A 409 -8.93 15.17 -1.59
N LEU A 410 -8.74 14.99 -0.27
CA LEU A 410 -7.66 14.19 0.30
C LEU A 410 -7.77 12.72 -0.12
N ILE A 411 -8.97 12.13 -0.10
CA ILE A 411 -9.20 10.77 -0.60
C ILE A 411 -8.85 10.66 -2.09
N GLY A 412 -9.27 11.64 -2.91
CA GLY A 412 -8.90 11.69 -4.32
C GLY A 412 -7.38 11.86 -4.55
N LEU A 413 -6.72 12.67 -3.74
CA LEU A 413 -5.28 12.90 -3.80
C LEU A 413 -4.46 11.72 -3.26
N ALA A 414 -5.04 10.86 -2.41
CA ALA A 414 -4.43 9.60 -1.98
C ALA A 414 -4.10 8.71 -3.21
N VAL A 415 -5.00 8.66 -4.20
CA VAL A 415 -4.73 7.99 -5.48
C VAL A 415 -3.59 8.67 -6.26
N GLY A 416 -3.40 9.97 -6.08
CA GLY A 416 -2.28 10.70 -6.67
C GLY A 416 -0.95 10.51 -5.98
N LEU A 417 -0.96 10.37 -4.66
CA LEU A 417 0.20 9.94 -3.88
C LEU A 417 0.61 8.53 -4.32
N SER A 418 -0.34 7.60 -4.47
CA SER A 418 -0.07 6.23 -4.92
C SER A 418 0.54 6.15 -6.33
N GLN A 419 0.30 7.16 -7.17
CA GLN A 419 0.91 7.30 -8.50
C GLN A 419 2.23 8.10 -8.51
N ARG A 420 2.74 8.47 -7.33
CA ARG A 420 4.01 9.19 -7.10
C ARG A 420 4.07 10.60 -7.69
N VAL A 421 2.93 11.27 -7.79
CA VAL A 421 2.82 12.59 -8.44
C VAL A 421 3.24 13.72 -7.49
N THR A 422 4.21 14.54 -7.91
CA THR A 422 4.74 15.64 -7.07
C THR A 422 3.69 16.69 -6.71
N LEU A 423 2.77 16.98 -7.64
CA LEU A 423 1.69 17.95 -7.41
C LEU A 423 0.69 17.42 -6.38
N ALA A 424 0.39 16.11 -6.39
CA ALA A 424 -0.49 15.49 -5.40
C ALA A 424 0.08 15.60 -3.98
N TRP A 425 1.39 15.41 -3.82
CA TRP A 425 2.09 15.61 -2.54
C TRP A 425 1.95 17.06 -2.04
N LYS A 426 2.20 18.07 -2.89
CA LYS A 426 2.06 19.50 -2.51
C LYS A 426 0.63 19.86 -2.10
N LEU A 427 -0.35 19.46 -2.92
CA LEU A 427 -1.77 19.72 -2.63
C LEU A 427 -2.22 19.05 -1.34
N THR A 428 -1.80 17.80 -1.11
CA THR A 428 -2.13 17.07 0.12
C THR A 428 -1.59 17.78 1.35
N LEU A 429 -0.33 18.22 1.32
CA LEU A 429 0.28 18.93 2.43
C LEU A 429 -0.44 20.26 2.71
N GLY A 430 -0.76 21.01 1.65
CA GLY A 430 -1.53 22.26 1.77
C GLY A 430 -2.93 22.05 2.35
N LEU A 431 -3.64 21.03 1.87
CA LEU A 431 -4.99 20.69 2.35
C LEU A 431 -4.98 20.19 3.78
N LEU A 432 -4.00 19.38 4.20
CA LEU A 432 -3.85 18.95 5.60
C LEU A 432 -3.59 20.13 6.53
N VAL A 433 -2.68 21.05 6.17
CA VAL A 433 -2.42 22.26 6.97
C VAL A 433 -3.66 23.15 7.03
N GLY A 434 -4.37 23.30 5.90
CA GLY A 434 -5.65 24.02 5.86
C GLY A 434 -6.72 23.39 6.76
N ALA A 435 -6.83 22.06 6.75
CA ALA A 435 -7.74 21.31 7.61
C ALA A 435 -7.39 21.44 9.09
N VAL A 436 -6.10 21.45 9.46
CA VAL A 436 -5.64 21.75 10.84
C VAL A 436 -6.13 23.13 11.27
N ALA A 437 -5.93 24.16 10.45
CA ALA A 437 -6.38 25.51 10.78
C ALA A 437 -7.90 25.59 10.93
N LEU A 438 -8.67 25.01 9.99
CA LEU A 438 -10.13 25.03 10.04
C LEU A 438 -10.70 24.24 11.23
N THR A 439 -10.10 23.09 11.59
CA THR A 439 -10.54 22.31 12.77
C THR A 439 -10.23 23.01 14.08
N LEU A 440 -9.10 23.73 14.17
CA LEU A 440 -8.79 24.59 15.32
C LEU A 440 -9.77 25.77 15.43
N LEU A 441 -10.10 26.41 14.30
CA LEU A 441 -11.07 27.52 14.25
C LEU A 441 -12.50 27.08 14.61
N ARG A 442 -12.88 25.86 14.22
CA ARG A 442 -14.14 25.23 14.65
C ARG A 442 -14.18 24.95 16.15
N GLY A 443 -13.04 25.00 16.85
CA GLY A 443 -12.95 24.67 18.28
C GLY A 443 -12.93 23.17 18.55
N ALA A 444 -12.56 22.35 17.56
CA ALA A 444 -12.45 20.91 17.75
C ALA A 444 -11.40 20.55 18.81
N SER A 445 -11.59 19.41 19.48
CA SER A 445 -10.61 18.89 20.44
C SER A 445 -9.22 18.77 19.80
N LEU A 446 -8.15 19.05 20.56
CA LEU A 446 -6.75 19.03 20.09
C LEU A 446 -6.32 17.72 19.41
N ALA A 447 -7.05 16.62 19.65
CA ALA A 447 -6.79 15.34 19.03
C ALA A 447 -6.91 15.38 17.49
N VAL A 448 -7.96 16.01 16.96
CA VAL A 448 -8.23 16.08 15.52
C VAL A 448 -7.15 16.85 14.74
N PRO A 449 -6.88 18.14 15.04
CA PRO A 449 -5.81 18.88 14.38
C PRO A 449 -4.43 18.28 14.67
N GLY A 450 -4.23 17.66 15.84
CA GLY A 450 -3.01 16.93 16.17
C GLY A 450 -2.73 15.78 15.20
N ILE A 451 -3.74 14.95 14.90
CA ILE A 451 -3.64 13.84 13.94
C ILE A 451 -3.34 14.35 12.53
N LEU A 452 -4.09 15.36 12.06
CA LEU A 452 -3.91 15.95 10.72
C LEU A 452 -2.51 16.58 10.57
N GLY A 453 -2.06 17.30 11.59
CA GLY A 453 -0.73 17.90 11.66
C GLY A 453 0.38 16.86 11.69
N LEU A 454 0.21 15.79 12.46
CA LEU A 454 1.16 14.67 12.50
C LEU A 454 1.32 14.02 11.11
N VAL A 455 0.23 13.77 10.38
CA VAL A 455 0.30 13.25 9.00
C VAL A 455 1.04 14.21 8.08
N ALA A 456 0.76 15.51 8.17
CA ALA A 456 1.46 16.52 7.38
C ALA A 456 2.98 16.49 7.65
N VAL A 457 3.39 16.44 8.92
CA VAL A 457 4.80 16.36 9.31
C VAL A 457 5.46 15.07 8.84
N LEU A 458 4.76 13.93 8.92
CA LEU A 458 5.29 12.64 8.48
C LEU A 458 5.49 12.57 6.96
N ILE A 459 4.62 13.21 6.17
CA ILE A 459 4.68 13.20 4.70
C ILE A 459 5.65 14.24 4.15
N ALA A 460 5.85 15.36 4.84
CA ALA A 460 6.72 16.46 4.43
C ALA A 460 8.17 16.08 4.05
N PRO A 461 8.90 15.22 4.79
CA PRO A 461 10.30 14.90 4.46
C PRO A 461 10.46 13.99 3.22
N PHE A 462 9.37 13.39 2.72
CA PHE A 462 9.40 12.44 1.61
C PHE A 462 9.22 13.08 0.22
N ARG A 463 9.53 14.38 0.05
CA ARG A 463 9.44 15.07 -1.25
C ARG A 463 10.12 14.29 -2.39
N SER A 464 11.29 13.70 -2.15
CA SER A 464 12.06 12.97 -3.15
C SER A 464 11.41 11.65 -3.61
N SER A 465 10.45 11.11 -2.85
CA SER A 465 9.70 9.90 -3.23
C SER A 465 8.62 10.16 -4.30
N TYR A 466 8.28 11.44 -4.53
CA TYR A 466 7.27 11.88 -5.49
C TYR A 466 7.94 12.60 -6.67
N TYR A 467 8.56 11.84 -7.56
CA TYR A 467 9.34 12.36 -8.69
C TYR A 467 8.51 12.57 -9.97
N ARG A 468 7.27 12.04 -10.03
CA ARG A 468 6.47 12.08 -11.26
C ARG A 468 5.80 13.45 -11.43
N HIS A 469 6.19 14.18 -12.47
CA HIS A 469 5.63 15.49 -12.77
C HIS A 469 4.17 15.35 -13.25
N ALA A 470 3.31 16.25 -12.79
CA ALA A 470 1.88 16.25 -13.16
C ALA A 470 1.66 16.76 -14.58
N ARG A 471 0.68 16.18 -15.27
CA ARG A 471 0.37 16.45 -16.68
C ARG A 471 0.14 17.92 -17.03
N ILE A 472 -0.34 18.75 -16.09
CA ILE A 472 -0.57 20.20 -16.30
C ILE A 472 0.72 20.95 -16.65
N LEU A 473 1.85 20.55 -16.06
CA LEU A 473 3.11 21.26 -16.29
C LEU A 473 3.83 20.79 -17.56
N SER A 474 3.44 19.63 -18.11
CA SER A 474 4.13 19.01 -19.25
C SER A 474 3.35 19.07 -20.57
N GLU A 475 2.03 19.30 -20.53
CA GLU A 475 1.18 19.38 -21.73
C GLU A 475 0.30 20.64 -21.71
N PRO A 476 0.09 21.34 -22.86
CA PRO A 476 -0.90 22.40 -22.95
C PRO A 476 -2.29 21.85 -22.59
N LEU A 477 -3.04 22.59 -21.77
CA LEU A 477 -4.37 22.20 -21.28
C LEU A 477 -5.26 21.79 -22.45
N SER A 478 -5.57 20.49 -22.56
CA SER A 478 -6.46 20.01 -23.62
C SER A 478 -7.82 20.67 -23.51
N PHE A 479 -8.47 20.97 -24.64
CA PHE A 479 -9.80 21.60 -24.70
C PHE A 479 -10.83 20.90 -23.78
N ARG A 480 -10.76 19.57 -23.67
CA ARG A 480 -11.62 18.76 -22.78
C ARG A 480 -11.33 18.97 -21.29
N THR A 481 -10.08 19.23 -20.91
CA THR A 481 -9.66 19.53 -19.53
C THR A 481 -10.04 20.96 -19.15
N GLY A 482 -9.87 21.91 -20.08
CA GLY A 482 -10.34 23.28 -19.92
C GLY A 482 -11.87 23.35 -19.74
N LEU A 483 -12.63 22.61 -20.54
CA LEU A 483 -14.09 22.53 -20.41
C LEU A 483 -14.53 21.99 -19.04
N SER A 484 -13.88 20.94 -18.53
CA SER A 484 -14.15 20.39 -17.19
C SER A 484 -13.83 21.38 -16.07
N LEU A 485 -12.78 22.20 -16.24
CA LEU A 485 -12.40 23.23 -15.26
C LEU A 485 -13.38 24.40 -15.27
N VAL A 486 -13.82 24.84 -16.45
CA VAL A 486 -14.85 25.88 -16.61
C VAL A 486 -16.19 25.41 -16.06
N LEU A 487 -16.60 24.16 -16.31
CA LEU A 487 -17.81 23.58 -15.74
C LEU A 487 -17.73 23.44 -14.22
N LEU A 488 -16.58 23.01 -13.67
CA LEU A 488 -16.36 22.94 -12.22
C LEU A 488 -16.45 24.33 -11.58
N ILE A 489 -15.74 25.32 -12.15
CA ILE A 489 -15.80 26.71 -11.70
C ILE A 489 -17.22 27.26 -11.82
N GLY A 490 -17.93 26.94 -12.90
CA GLY A 490 -19.32 27.31 -13.12
C GLY A 490 -20.26 26.70 -12.08
N CYS A 491 -20.09 25.42 -11.73
CA CYS A 491 -20.89 24.79 -10.68
C CYS A 491 -20.58 25.39 -9.29
N VAL A 492 -19.31 25.65 -8.99
CA VAL A 492 -18.90 26.32 -7.74
C VAL A 492 -19.44 27.75 -7.66
N LEU A 493 -19.38 28.53 -8.75
CA LEU A 493 -19.98 29.85 -8.84
C LEU A 493 -21.49 29.80 -8.66
N VAL A 494 -22.19 28.87 -9.31
CA VAL A 494 -23.64 28.67 -9.13
C VAL A 494 -23.95 28.34 -7.68
N LEU A 495 -23.16 27.50 -7.01
CA LEU A 495 -23.34 27.18 -5.59
C LEU A 495 -23.13 28.38 -4.66
N VAL A 496 -22.08 29.17 -4.91
CA VAL A 496 -21.81 30.40 -4.13
C VAL A 496 -22.88 31.46 -4.39
N CYS A 497 -23.35 31.61 -5.63
CA CYS A 497 -24.38 32.57 -6.02
C CYS A 497 -25.80 32.15 -5.64
N SER A 498 -26.06 30.84 -5.47
CA SER A 498 -27.39 30.35 -5.07
C SER A 498 -27.73 30.68 -3.62
N GLY A 499 -26.74 31.08 -2.81
CA GLY A 499 -26.91 31.45 -1.40
C GLY A 499 -27.41 30.29 -0.53
N PRO A 500 -27.26 30.36 0.80
CA PRO A 500 -27.87 29.39 1.70
C PRO A 500 -29.36 29.72 1.76
N GLN A 501 -30.19 28.99 1.01
CA GLN A 501 -31.62 29.00 1.24
C GLN A 501 -31.90 28.15 2.48
N ASP A 502 -32.08 28.86 3.58
CA ASP A 502 -32.81 28.56 4.82
C ASP A 502 -32.66 27.17 5.50
N GLU A 503 -32.29 27.27 6.78
CA GLU A 503 -32.47 26.34 7.91
C GLU A 503 -31.82 24.96 7.92
N VAL A 504 -31.19 24.47 6.85
CA VAL A 504 -30.49 23.17 6.93
C VAL A 504 -28.98 23.36 7.11
N GLY A 505 -28.54 23.47 8.36
CA GLY A 505 -27.15 23.22 8.72
C GLY A 505 -26.85 21.73 8.49
N GLY A 506 -26.08 21.41 7.45
CA GLY A 506 -25.75 20.05 7.09
C GLY A 506 -24.65 19.99 6.02
N SER A 507 -23.96 18.86 5.95
CA SER A 507 -22.95 18.58 4.94
C SER A 507 -23.57 18.49 3.53
N TRP A 508 -22.78 18.74 2.47
CA TRP A 508 -23.29 18.77 1.10
C TRP A 508 -23.97 17.47 0.63
N TRP A 509 -23.63 16.33 1.23
CA TRP A 509 -24.26 15.04 0.95
C TRP A 509 -25.61 14.88 1.63
N GLU A 510 -25.83 15.46 2.81
CA GLU A 510 -27.14 15.45 3.47
C GLU A 510 -28.15 16.27 2.67
N VAL A 511 -27.69 17.39 2.13
CA VAL A 511 -28.42 18.20 1.13
C VAL A 511 -28.58 17.47 -0.21
N MET A 512 -27.80 16.42 -0.49
CA MET A 512 -27.95 15.58 -1.69
C MET A 512 -28.85 14.36 -1.48
N LEU A 513 -28.95 13.81 -0.27
CA LEU A 513 -29.62 12.53 -0.04
C LEU A 513 -30.91 12.64 0.77
N PHE A 514 -31.09 13.70 1.58
CA PHE A 514 -32.15 13.75 2.59
C PHE A 514 -33.04 15.00 2.54
N THR A 515 -32.68 16.05 1.81
CA THR A 515 -33.53 17.23 1.62
C THR A 515 -34.74 16.92 0.74
N SER A 516 -35.92 17.31 1.22
CA SER A 516 -37.20 17.08 0.53
C SER A 516 -37.44 18.04 -0.66
N SER A 517 -36.67 19.13 -0.75
CA SER A 517 -36.71 20.05 -1.89
C SER A 517 -35.77 19.56 -3.00
N HIS A 518 -36.35 18.97 -4.05
CA HIS A 518 -35.64 18.57 -5.27
C HIS A 518 -35.22 19.81 -6.08
N GLY A 519 -34.29 20.60 -5.56
CA GLY A 519 -33.79 21.83 -6.19
C GLY A 519 -32.65 21.58 -7.19
N ILE A 520 -32.49 22.49 -8.15
CA ILE A 520 -31.37 22.49 -9.11
C ILE A 520 -30.00 22.49 -8.40
N ALA A 521 -29.91 23.14 -7.24
CA ALA A 521 -28.69 23.24 -6.43
C ALA A 521 -28.11 21.87 -6.00
N GLN A 522 -28.97 20.88 -5.75
CA GLN A 522 -28.60 19.52 -5.36
C GLN A 522 -27.83 18.79 -6.46
N TRP A 523 -28.36 18.86 -7.69
CA TRP A 523 -27.75 18.27 -8.88
C TRP A 523 -26.49 19.02 -9.31
N VAL A 524 -26.45 20.35 -9.13
CA VAL A 524 -25.27 21.17 -9.39
C VAL A 524 -24.14 20.84 -8.40
N MET A 525 -24.46 20.60 -7.12
CA MET A 525 -23.49 20.16 -6.10
C MET A 525 -22.91 18.79 -6.41
N GLY A 526 -23.77 17.80 -6.67
CA GLY A 526 -23.33 16.44 -7.04
C GLY A 526 -22.48 16.44 -8.31
N LEU A 527 -22.85 17.27 -9.30
CA LEU A 527 -22.07 17.46 -10.53
C LEU A 527 -20.73 18.14 -10.25
N ALA A 528 -20.68 19.16 -9.37
CA ALA A 528 -19.44 19.83 -8.99
C ALA A 528 -18.44 18.86 -8.33
N VAL A 529 -18.91 18.01 -7.41
CA VAL A 529 -18.03 17.05 -6.74
C VAL A 529 -17.59 15.94 -7.69
N LEU A 530 -18.50 15.43 -8.53
CA LEU A 530 -18.16 14.45 -9.57
C LEU A 530 -17.10 15.02 -10.52
N LEU A 531 -17.29 16.25 -11.00
CA LEU A 531 -16.32 16.93 -11.86
C LEU A 531 -15.01 17.20 -11.13
N GLY A 532 -15.05 17.54 -9.83
CA GLY A 532 -13.88 17.73 -8.98
C GLY A 532 -13.06 16.44 -8.83
N LEU A 533 -13.71 15.31 -8.55
CA LEU A 533 -13.07 13.99 -8.47
C LEU A 533 -12.52 13.53 -9.81
N VAL A 534 -13.28 13.71 -10.89
CA VAL A 534 -12.82 13.44 -12.27
C VAL A 534 -11.60 14.31 -12.61
N MET A 535 -11.61 15.57 -12.18
CA MET A 535 -10.51 16.49 -12.41
C MET A 535 -9.28 16.08 -11.61
N ILE A 536 -9.39 15.83 -10.30
CA ILE A 536 -8.29 15.30 -9.48
C ILE A 536 -7.74 14.02 -10.12
N GLY A 537 -8.61 13.08 -10.51
CA GLY A 537 -8.22 11.84 -11.18
C GLY A 537 -7.55 12.04 -12.54
N ARG A 538 -7.85 13.11 -13.28
CA ARG A 538 -7.18 13.48 -14.53
C ARG A 538 -5.85 14.18 -14.31
N LEU A 539 -5.78 15.05 -13.30
CA LEU A 539 -4.60 15.83 -12.92
C LEU A 539 -3.50 14.95 -12.33
N VAL A 540 -3.91 13.89 -11.66
CA VAL A 540 -3.05 12.85 -11.09
C VAL A 540 -2.50 11.89 -12.15
N ARG A 541 -3.04 11.84 -13.37
CA ARG A 541 -2.49 10.93 -14.38
C ARG A 541 -1.02 11.28 -14.68
N PRO A 542 -0.15 10.27 -14.84
CA PRO A 542 1.25 10.49 -15.18
C PRO A 542 1.41 11.40 -16.40
N GLY A 543 2.29 12.40 -16.30
CA GLY A 543 2.73 13.15 -17.47
C GLY A 543 3.48 12.24 -18.47
N ARG A 544 3.45 12.60 -19.75
CA ARG A 544 4.29 11.97 -20.76
C ARG A 544 5.76 12.32 -20.49
N ILE A 545 6.64 11.35 -20.69
CA ILE A 545 8.08 11.61 -20.57
C ILE A 545 8.52 12.53 -21.71
N ALA A 546 9.25 13.58 -21.36
CA ALA A 546 9.78 14.54 -22.32
C ALA A 546 10.89 13.86 -23.13
N VAL A 547 10.56 13.51 -24.37
CA VAL A 547 11.53 13.05 -25.37
C VAL A 547 12.04 14.28 -26.12
N ARG A 548 13.36 14.45 -26.16
CA ARG A 548 13.97 15.42 -27.07
C ARG A 548 14.17 14.75 -28.44
N PRO A 549 13.89 15.43 -29.56
CA PRO A 549 14.18 14.89 -30.88
C PRO A 549 15.70 14.72 -31.06
N TRP A 550 16.11 13.73 -31.84
CA TRP A 550 17.50 13.61 -32.29
C TRP A 550 17.72 14.56 -33.46
N ASP A 551 18.26 15.75 -33.19
CA ASP A 551 18.67 16.76 -34.17
C ASP A 551 20.16 17.09 -34.01
N THR A 552 20.71 17.91 -34.90
CA THR A 552 22.14 18.28 -34.86
C THR A 552 22.56 18.96 -33.56
N ALA A 553 21.62 19.60 -32.86
CA ALA A 553 21.88 20.23 -31.57
C ALA A 553 21.90 19.20 -30.42
N GLY A 554 20.98 18.23 -30.43
CA GLY A 554 20.93 17.13 -29.47
C GLY A 554 22.10 16.18 -29.60
N ASP A 555 22.58 15.91 -30.82
CA ASP A 555 23.80 15.14 -31.07
C ASP A 555 25.03 15.87 -30.48
N ALA A 556 25.18 17.17 -30.76
CA ALA A 556 26.26 17.97 -30.18
C ALA A 556 26.20 18.04 -28.65
N GLU A 557 25.00 18.10 -28.05
CA GLU A 557 24.81 18.07 -26.59
C GLU A 557 25.18 16.70 -26.00
N TYR A 558 24.82 15.59 -26.67
CA TYR A 558 25.19 14.24 -26.26
C TYR A 558 26.70 14.02 -26.34
N GLN A 559 27.33 14.39 -27.45
CA GLN A 559 28.78 14.25 -27.66
C GLN A 559 29.62 15.13 -26.72
N ALA A 560 29.03 16.19 -26.17
CA ALA A 560 29.69 17.04 -25.17
C ALA A 560 29.73 16.43 -23.75
N LEU A 561 29.01 15.33 -23.51
CA LEU A 561 28.94 14.67 -22.20
C LEU A 561 30.02 13.59 -22.05
N ASP A 562 30.47 13.42 -20.80
CA ASP A 562 31.37 12.32 -20.45
C ASP A 562 30.74 10.96 -20.78
N HIS A 563 31.51 10.02 -21.34
CA HIS A 563 31.04 8.68 -21.73
C HIS A 563 30.01 8.64 -22.88
N ALA A 564 29.97 9.67 -23.72
CA ALA A 564 29.29 9.58 -25.01
C ALA A 564 29.90 8.45 -25.87
N LEU A 565 29.04 7.77 -26.64
CA LEU A 565 29.47 6.73 -27.57
C LEU A 565 29.82 7.35 -28.92
N ASP A 566 31.02 7.02 -29.42
CA ASP A 566 31.47 7.44 -30.75
C ASP A 566 30.66 6.76 -31.87
N ASP A 567 30.27 5.49 -31.66
CA ASP A 567 29.41 4.73 -32.54
C ASP A 567 28.12 4.33 -31.80
N LEU A 568 26.99 4.84 -32.30
CA LEU A 568 25.65 4.57 -31.78
C LEU A 568 24.98 3.36 -32.46
N GLY A 569 25.70 2.70 -33.36
CA GLY A 569 25.23 1.55 -34.11
C GLY A 569 24.56 1.94 -35.43
N PRO A 570 23.99 0.94 -36.14
CA PRO A 570 23.61 1.09 -37.54
C PRO A 570 22.32 1.90 -37.75
N ILE A 571 21.48 2.04 -36.73
CA ILE A 571 20.18 2.72 -36.84
C ILE A 571 20.29 4.09 -36.16
N PRO A 572 19.99 5.19 -36.87
CA PRO A 572 20.04 6.51 -36.28
C PRO A 572 19.04 6.62 -35.12
N PRO A 573 19.40 7.30 -34.02
CA PRO A 573 18.51 7.46 -32.88
C PRO A 573 17.25 8.22 -33.28
N THR A 574 16.11 7.83 -32.70
CA THR A 574 14.84 8.53 -32.89
C THR A 574 14.69 9.72 -31.93
N GLY A 575 15.37 9.66 -30.78
CA GLY A 575 15.33 10.71 -29.78
C GLY A 575 16.30 10.51 -28.64
N LEU A 576 16.28 11.47 -27.73
CA LEU A 576 17.09 11.55 -26.52
C LEU A 576 16.18 11.63 -25.29
N ILE A 577 16.54 10.87 -24.26
CA ILE A 577 15.91 10.95 -22.94
C ILE A 577 16.91 11.61 -21.99
N PRO A 578 16.61 12.82 -21.48
CA PRO A 578 17.41 13.44 -20.43
C PRO A 578 17.24 12.71 -19.11
N GLY A 579 18.23 12.77 -18.23
CA GLY A 579 18.07 12.41 -16.82
C GLY A 579 17.25 13.44 -16.04
N GLU A 580 16.88 13.11 -14.80
CA GLU A 580 16.12 13.97 -13.90
C GLU A 580 16.77 15.35 -13.69
N ALA A 581 18.10 15.40 -13.56
CA ALA A 581 18.82 16.65 -13.41
C ALA A 581 19.20 17.31 -14.75
N GLY A 582 18.92 16.65 -15.88
CA GLY A 582 19.37 17.07 -17.21
C GLY A 582 20.89 16.99 -17.39
N LEU A 583 21.58 16.20 -16.57
CA LEU A 583 23.04 16.05 -16.56
C LEU A 583 23.50 14.70 -17.15
N ALA A 584 22.54 13.89 -17.60
CA ALA A 584 22.77 12.70 -18.40
C ALA A 584 21.78 12.66 -19.59
N LEU A 585 22.20 12.04 -20.69
CA LEU A 585 21.40 11.85 -21.89
C LEU A 585 21.52 10.39 -22.37
N LEU A 586 20.37 9.79 -22.69
CA LEU A 586 20.29 8.44 -23.26
C LEU A 586 19.66 8.49 -24.66
N PRO A 587 20.42 8.18 -25.72
CA PRO A 587 19.88 8.00 -27.06
C PRO A 587 19.08 6.71 -27.18
N PHE A 588 17.99 6.74 -27.94
CA PHE A 588 17.17 5.56 -28.16
C PHE A 588 16.59 5.47 -29.57
N VAL A 589 16.32 4.24 -30.00
CA VAL A 589 15.65 3.90 -31.25
C VAL A 589 14.24 3.42 -30.97
N ARG A 590 13.30 3.96 -31.75
CA ARG A 590 11.89 3.67 -31.64
C ARG A 590 11.46 2.73 -32.77
N THR A 591 11.15 1.47 -32.45
CA THR A 591 10.56 0.51 -33.41
C THR A 591 9.10 0.20 -33.09
N GLN A 592 8.40 -0.59 -33.91
CA GLN A 592 6.98 -0.91 -33.70
C GLN A 592 6.74 -1.66 -32.37
N THR A 593 7.64 -2.57 -32.02
CA THR A 593 7.54 -3.45 -30.85
C THR A 593 8.48 -3.08 -29.72
N PHE A 594 9.66 -2.50 -30.03
CA PHE A 594 10.70 -2.23 -29.06
C PHE A 594 11.03 -0.74 -28.93
N LEU A 595 11.43 -0.37 -27.72
CA LEU A 595 12.11 0.89 -27.45
C LEU A 595 13.52 0.54 -26.99
N ILE A 596 14.51 0.80 -27.85
CA ILE A 596 15.88 0.30 -27.67
C ILE A 596 16.79 1.45 -27.25
N GLY A 597 17.32 1.40 -26.03
CA GLY A 597 18.38 2.31 -25.59
C GLY A 597 19.72 1.93 -26.23
N LEU A 598 20.45 2.92 -26.72
CA LEU A 598 21.76 2.73 -27.36
C LEU A 598 22.86 2.97 -26.31
N GLY A 599 23.43 1.87 -25.83
CA GLY A 599 24.46 1.79 -24.81
C GLY A 599 24.07 2.39 -23.46
N ASP A 600 25.08 2.78 -22.68
CA ASP A 600 24.88 3.45 -21.39
C ASP A 600 24.63 4.96 -21.57
N PRO A 601 23.85 5.60 -20.69
CA PRO A 601 23.63 7.05 -20.74
C PRO A 601 24.94 7.81 -20.54
N ALA A 602 25.18 8.82 -21.38
CA ALA A 602 26.32 9.72 -21.26
C ALA A 602 26.04 10.79 -20.19
N GLY A 603 27.05 11.20 -19.44
CA GLY A 603 27.00 12.26 -18.44
C GLY A 603 27.31 11.80 -17.02
N LYS A 604 26.78 12.52 -16.02
CA LYS A 604 27.08 12.22 -14.62
C LYS A 604 26.45 10.90 -14.18
N SER A 605 27.27 9.97 -13.69
CA SER A 605 26.84 8.64 -13.19
C SER A 605 25.65 8.64 -12.22
N ALA A 606 25.46 9.69 -11.42
CA ALA A 606 24.33 9.81 -10.50
C ALA A 606 22.98 10.05 -11.22
N ASP A 607 23.00 10.62 -12.42
CA ASP A 607 21.83 10.93 -13.23
C ASP A 607 21.60 9.90 -14.35
N CYS A 608 22.62 9.13 -14.75
CA CYS A 608 22.48 8.07 -15.77
C CYS A 608 21.37 7.06 -15.42
N ALA A 609 21.29 6.63 -14.15
CA ALA A 609 20.25 5.70 -13.72
C ALA A 609 18.83 6.25 -13.99
N SER A 610 18.60 7.54 -13.76
CA SER A 610 17.26 8.14 -13.95
C SER A 610 16.82 8.08 -15.42
N ALA A 611 17.75 8.30 -16.36
CA ALA A 611 17.50 8.21 -17.81
C ALA A 611 17.11 6.78 -18.25
N ILE A 612 17.77 5.75 -17.69
CA ILE A 612 17.45 4.34 -17.96
C ILE A 612 16.01 4.02 -17.51
N TRP A 613 15.64 4.45 -16.30
CA TRP A 613 14.28 4.26 -15.77
C TRP A 613 13.22 5.00 -16.60
N TRP A 614 13.53 6.20 -17.08
CA TRP A 614 12.63 6.94 -17.96
C TRP A 614 12.45 6.28 -19.32
N LEU A 615 13.48 5.65 -19.90
CA LEU A 615 13.30 4.84 -21.12
C LEU A 615 12.31 3.70 -20.89
N ARG A 616 12.43 2.96 -19.77
CA ARG A 616 11.48 1.91 -19.43
C ARG A 616 10.06 2.45 -19.29
N ASP A 617 9.89 3.55 -18.56
CA ASP A 617 8.58 4.19 -18.41
C ASP A 617 7.99 4.64 -19.75
N LEU A 618 8.81 5.16 -20.66
CA LEU A 618 8.38 5.54 -21.99
C LEU A 618 7.91 4.31 -22.79
N ALA A 619 8.66 3.20 -22.71
CA ALA A 619 8.28 1.95 -23.33
C ALA A 619 6.91 1.47 -22.83
N VAL A 620 6.67 1.52 -21.51
CA VAL A 620 5.38 1.17 -20.90
C VAL A 620 4.26 2.12 -21.36
N GLN A 621 4.52 3.43 -21.43
CA GLN A 621 3.55 4.41 -21.91
C GLN A 621 3.15 4.19 -23.38
N GLU A 622 4.09 3.71 -24.21
CA GLU A 622 3.87 3.41 -25.63
C GLU A 622 3.37 1.98 -25.88
N GLY A 623 3.26 1.14 -24.85
CA GLY A 623 2.88 -0.27 -24.99
C GLY A 623 3.94 -1.12 -25.68
N ARG A 624 5.21 -0.77 -25.51
CA ARG A 624 6.39 -1.38 -26.15
C ARG A 624 7.30 -2.03 -25.12
N GLN A 625 8.16 -2.94 -25.59
CA GLN A 625 9.12 -3.61 -24.72
C GLN A 625 10.44 -2.84 -24.68
N PRO A 626 11.00 -2.55 -23.49
CA PRO A 626 12.31 -1.93 -23.36
C PRO A 626 13.42 -2.95 -23.64
N ALA A 627 14.46 -2.50 -24.35
CA ALA A 627 15.71 -3.24 -24.54
C ALA A 627 16.89 -2.25 -24.54
N PHE A 628 18.08 -2.71 -24.21
CA PHE A 628 19.30 -1.90 -24.24
C PHE A 628 20.40 -2.65 -24.96
N TRP A 629 21.03 -1.99 -25.93
CA TRP A 629 22.03 -2.56 -26.83
C TRP A 629 23.43 -2.03 -26.50
N GLN A 630 24.48 -2.86 -26.53
CA GLN A 630 25.87 -2.45 -26.27
C GLN A 630 26.10 -1.73 -24.93
N VAL A 631 25.44 -2.18 -23.86
CA VAL A 631 25.66 -1.61 -22.51
C VAL A 631 26.96 -2.12 -21.91
N GLY A 632 27.61 -1.29 -21.09
CA GLY A 632 28.85 -1.66 -20.41
C GLY A 632 28.59 -2.41 -19.09
N ALA A 633 29.64 -3.06 -18.58
CA ALA A 633 29.57 -3.82 -17.32
C ALA A 633 29.22 -2.95 -16.09
N SER A 634 29.43 -1.63 -16.16
CA SER A 634 29.33 -0.73 -15.01
C SER A 634 27.91 -0.51 -14.47
N MET A 635 26.89 -0.72 -15.30
CA MET A 635 25.48 -0.44 -14.99
C MET A 635 24.59 -1.69 -15.04
N LEU A 636 25.16 -2.91 -15.14
CA LEU A 636 24.42 -4.18 -15.21
C LEU A 636 23.45 -4.38 -14.04
N ASP A 637 23.83 -3.97 -12.84
CA ASP A 637 22.96 -4.02 -11.65
C ASP A 637 21.66 -3.22 -11.86
N VAL A 638 21.74 -2.07 -12.52
CA VAL A 638 20.58 -1.20 -12.78
C VAL A 638 19.62 -1.86 -13.80
N TYR A 639 20.16 -2.53 -14.81
CA TYR A 639 19.36 -3.27 -15.79
C TYR A 639 18.71 -4.52 -15.20
N ASN A 640 19.41 -5.23 -14.32
CA ASN A 640 18.86 -6.36 -13.58
C ASN A 640 17.73 -5.92 -12.63
N ASP A 641 17.88 -4.76 -11.98
CA ASP A 641 16.84 -4.17 -11.12
C ASP A 641 15.58 -3.76 -11.91
N LEU A 642 15.70 -3.49 -13.23
CA LEU A 642 14.56 -3.28 -14.13
C LEU A 642 13.86 -4.58 -14.55
N GLY A 643 14.36 -5.74 -14.12
CA GLY A 643 13.86 -7.06 -14.50
C GLY A 643 14.32 -7.53 -15.89
N LEU A 644 15.38 -6.92 -16.43
CA LEU A 644 15.98 -7.33 -17.70
C LEU A 644 17.12 -8.31 -17.45
N THR A 645 17.30 -9.26 -18.36
CA THR A 645 18.44 -10.19 -18.33
C THR A 645 19.56 -9.70 -19.23
N SER A 646 20.80 -9.72 -18.74
CA SER A 646 21.99 -9.35 -19.51
C SER A 646 22.56 -10.55 -20.27
N TRP A 647 22.83 -10.36 -21.56
CA TRP A 647 23.41 -11.33 -22.47
C TRP A 647 24.72 -10.76 -23.05
N PRO A 648 25.87 -11.45 -22.95
CA PRO A 648 27.12 -10.93 -23.50
C PRO A 648 27.06 -10.85 -25.03
N LEU A 649 27.50 -9.72 -25.58
CA LEU A 649 27.72 -9.50 -27.00
C LEU A 649 29.22 -9.68 -27.27
N VAL A 650 29.60 -10.61 -28.15
CA VAL A 650 31.01 -10.84 -28.50
C VAL A 650 31.43 -9.82 -29.56
N GLU A 651 32.34 -8.91 -29.19
CA GLU A 651 33.04 -8.02 -30.12
C GLU A 651 34.48 -8.52 -30.34
N GLU A 652 34.99 -8.44 -31.58
CA GLU A 652 36.39 -8.80 -31.91
C GLU A 652 37.43 -7.89 -31.21
N THR A 653 36.99 -6.82 -30.55
CA THR A 653 37.81 -5.75 -29.97
C THR A 653 38.00 -5.81 -28.44
N GLY A 654 37.51 -6.84 -27.75
CA GLY A 654 37.92 -7.14 -26.37
C GLY A 654 37.33 -6.26 -25.26
N ASP A 655 36.28 -5.48 -25.54
CA ASP A 655 35.52 -4.73 -24.54
C ASP A 655 34.20 -5.45 -24.26
N ASP A 656 33.95 -5.86 -23.00
CA ASP A 656 32.78 -6.66 -22.62
C ASP A 656 31.48 -5.83 -22.73
N ARG A 657 30.77 -5.97 -23.86
CA ARG A 657 29.47 -5.34 -24.12
C ARG A 657 28.33 -6.32 -23.90
N TYR A 658 27.17 -5.82 -23.46
CA TYR A 658 26.00 -6.64 -23.15
C TYR A 658 24.73 -6.15 -23.85
N LEU A 659 23.81 -7.08 -24.09
CA LEU A 659 22.42 -6.84 -24.47
C LEU A 659 21.53 -7.10 -23.25
N CYS A 660 20.80 -6.09 -22.80
CA CYS A 660 19.85 -6.22 -21.69
C CYS A 660 18.41 -6.19 -22.21
N CYS A 661 17.71 -7.33 -22.15
CA CYS A 661 16.31 -7.43 -22.57
C CYS A 661 15.58 -8.58 -21.83
N LEU A 662 14.28 -8.70 -22.05
CA LEU A 662 13.49 -9.85 -21.57
C LEU A 662 13.94 -11.13 -22.30
N PRO A 663 13.94 -12.31 -21.66
CA PRO A 663 14.44 -13.56 -22.26
C PRO A 663 13.78 -13.92 -23.60
N GLN A 664 12.49 -13.64 -23.73
CA GLN A 664 11.70 -13.89 -24.94
C GLN A 664 12.00 -12.92 -26.10
N SER A 665 12.73 -11.83 -25.84
CA SER A 665 12.91 -10.71 -26.75
C SER A 665 14.33 -10.61 -27.33
N VAL A 666 15.23 -11.51 -26.93
CA VAL A 666 16.65 -11.54 -27.35
C VAL A 666 16.78 -11.62 -28.87
N GLN A 667 16.24 -12.69 -29.47
CA GLN A 667 16.33 -12.93 -30.93
C GLN A 667 15.64 -11.83 -31.76
N PRO A 668 14.42 -11.36 -31.42
CA PRO A 668 13.78 -10.23 -32.11
C PRO A 668 14.60 -8.94 -32.07
N VAL A 669 15.20 -8.60 -30.93
CA VAL A 669 16.00 -7.37 -30.79
C VAL A 669 17.28 -7.44 -31.61
N ILE A 670 17.96 -8.59 -31.59
CA ILE A 670 19.15 -8.81 -32.43
C ILE A 670 18.80 -8.69 -33.92
N ALA A 671 17.71 -9.31 -34.36
CA ALA A 671 17.26 -9.23 -35.75
C ALA A 671 16.97 -7.79 -36.18
N VAL A 672 16.35 -6.97 -35.32
CA VAL A 672 16.09 -5.56 -35.58
C VAL A 672 17.39 -4.76 -35.72
N MET A 673 18.36 -4.98 -34.82
CA MET A 673 19.64 -4.24 -34.88
C MET A 673 20.53 -4.69 -36.04
N GLN A 674 20.44 -5.97 -36.46
CA GLN A 674 21.20 -6.52 -37.60
C GLN A 674 20.59 -6.18 -38.97
N THR A 675 19.27 -6.04 -39.07
CA THR A 675 18.61 -5.69 -40.35
C THR A 675 18.76 -4.21 -40.72
N GLY A 676 19.14 -3.35 -39.76
CA GLY A 676 19.37 -1.92 -39.95
C GLY A 676 20.72 -1.54 -40.56
N GLY A 677 21.71 -2.46 -40.60
CA GLY A 677 23.02 -2.20 -41.18
C GLY A 677 23.74 -3.50 -41.54
N GLY A 678 24.20 -3.61 -42.78
CA GLY A 678 24.85 -4.82 -43.32
C GLY A 678 26.20 -5.14 -42.66
N VAL A 679 26.18 -5.81 -41.52
CA VAL A 679 27.35 -6.33 -40.77
C VAL A 679 27.11 -7.81 -40.41
N PRO A 680 28.14 -8.68 -40.33
CA PRO A 680 27.99 -10.13 -40.31
C PRO A 680 27.34 -10.69 -39.03
N ALA A 681 26.83 -11.93 -39.12
CA ALA A 681 26.08 -12.63 -38.08
C ALA A 681 26.83 -12.75 -36.74
N MET A 682 26.40 -11.99 -35.73
CA MET A 682 26.80 -12.19 -34.33
C MET A 682 26.17 -13.48 -33.77
N ARG A 683 27.00 -14.38 -33.23
CA ARG A 683 26.57 -15.57 -32.49
C ARG A 683 26.55 -15.30 -30.99
N LEU A 684 25.49 -15.74 -30.31
CA LEU A 684 25.43 -15.88 -28.87
C LEU A 684 26.11 -17.19 -28.47
N ASP A 685 26.95 -17.18 -27.43
CA ASP A 685 27.40 -18.41 -26.79
C ASP A 685 26.45 -18.79 -25.65
N GLY A 686 25.94 -20.03 -25.70
CA GLY A 686 25.15 -20.65 -24.63
C GLY A 686 23.63 -20.40 -24.69
N ALA A 687 22.96 -21.05 -25.65
CA ALA A 687 21.53 -21.33 -25.59
C ALA A 687 21.29 -22.72 -24.97
#